data_AF-A0A4R1QUQ2-F1
#
_entry.id   AF-A0A4R1QUQ2-F1
#
_cell.length_a   1.000
_cell.length_b   1.000
_cell.length_c   1.000
_cell.angle_alpha   90.00
_cell.angle_beta   90.00
_cell.angle_gamma   90.00
#
_symmetry.space_group_name_H-M   'P 1'
#
loop_
_entity.id
_entity.type
_entity.pdbx_description
1 polymer ?
#
loop_
_entity_poly.entity_id
_entity_poly.type
_entity_poly.pdbx_seq_one_letter_code
_entity_poly.pdbx_strand_id
1 'polypeptide(L)'
;MRTMKRYCIVIGFFILVAVLASIGPRAFAQAASSVILITEVLPTGEVAAALAVEYGTAIEESGVAAATYTVNATVGDKTAARTITRVYPNDVPARDAKGKRGQYVIIEMDPKDAIAGTMTYDPQARLATRYALNYEVTQVKEIIAANGMKYPASAVKLKSGKERTPIVDDFKKLATKDNDGNTLNYRLFLPAAAEKDKRFPLVIFLHGVGERGADNALQLLGYQGALVWASPENQRKNPCYVAAPQCPPTGYWTDDTNYHLVLKMLDDIQHSYAIDFGRIYITGLSMGGFGTWKIIQNNPDVFAAAMPVCGGGDPANVAALKDMPIWAFHAADDPAVPVSGPLAIGPTRGMGSRDMVAALKAAGSTVVQYTQYEPGYVAPPLAPNAHFSWVPAYGNQAAIDWMFAQTKTAQYKSTLLQPGLWRIDDFRGGFGSASMYLVEGKDKALLIDTGMGTGDLAGYVRTLTKLPVEVVLTHGHPDHVGQANQFDKVYMAQKDVALFGLFGIKTDPARFVNIQAGDTIDLGGKAFEVIAIPGHTPGSIALLDAKDQLLATGDAIGSGSNVWMHIPGTLPLDQYWVSLRKLEAKLKGFKHLTYLVGHQWQEKTPITLQYVTDMRILVEKTLHGEVVAKPYPDGGDGMGVVAEYGSATLDYSLSNLWSAGKADKTKYQAVETLPGVIMIRDYSGDNMYFMKGTQKALLIDTGMGGGNLREYVGRLAGGLPVAVVLTHGHPDHVGQADQFHQVYLSRKDDAVAVSISNVDPSRYIDINEGDVMDLGGRALKVLSFPGHTPGSIVLLDETNRLLFTGDAVGTQSARGGLWLHLAGCPYIDEYLATLKTVRAKIDGKYDLLLTGHNQKAVAPQYLDYLQAAAQKLVDQGEAALVPSLRPTGLKMVVHGDDSDPNAASIIVNPEHLFSPQRK
;
A
#
# COMPACT_ATOMS: atom_id res chain seq x y z
N MET A 1 40.32 33.34 89.03
CA MET A 1 40.94 32.22 89.77
C MET A 1 40.93 30.96 88.91
N ARG A 2 42.13 30.42 88.63
CA ARG A 2 42.48 28.99 88.42
C ARG A 2 41.85 28.16 87.27
N THR A 3 42.64 28.03 86.19
CA THR A 3 43.28 26.80 85.62
C THR A 3 42.52 25.46 85.39
N MET A 4 42.68 24.97 84.14
CA MET A 4 42.93 23.56 83.68
C MET A 4 41.75 22.55 83.70
N LYS A 5 41.50 21.63 82.74
CA LYS A 5 42.10 21.21 81.45
C LYS A 5 41.23 20.08 80.79
N ARG A 6 41.13 20.07 79.44
CA ARG A 6 41.03 18.92 78.45
C ARG A 6 39.73 18.09 78.34
N TYR A 7 39.22 17.60 77.19
CA TYR A 7 39.32 17.77 75.70
C TYR A 7 38.10 16.98 75.11
N CYS A 8 37.42 17.40 74.04
CA CYS A 8 37.67 16.96 72.64
C CYS A 8 36.99 17.86 71.57
N ILE A 9 37.54 17.76 70.36
CA ILE A 9 37.61 18.66 69.18
C ILE A 9 36.30 18.87 68.38
N VAL A 10 36.12 20.09 67.86
CA VAL A 10 35.14 20.58 66.86
C VAL A 10 35.91 20.96 65.57
N ILE A 11 35.36 20.69 64.38
CA ILE A 11 35.88 21.20 63.10
C ILE A 11 34.77 22.01 62.40
N GLY A 12 35.07 23.29 62.11
CA GLY A 12 34.20 24.16 61.33
C GLY A 12 34.90 25.46 60.93
N PHE A 13 35.15 25.57 59.61
CA PHE A 13 35.24 26.79 58.80
C PHE A 13 36.48 27.70 58.81
N PHE A 14 36.84 28.11 57.57
CA PHE A 14 37.76 29.15 57.08
C PHE A 14 39.21 28.76 56.78
N ILE A 15 39.51 28.47 55.50
CA ILE A 15 40.56 29.04 54.60
C ILE A 15 40.07 28.65 53.16
N LEU A 16 39.89 29.50 52.14
CA LEU A 16 40.95 30.01 51.26
C LEU A 16 40.36 30.91 50.15
N VAL A 17 40.70 32.20 50.15
CA VAL A 17 40.74 33.04 48.94
C VAL A 17 42.21 33.29 48.67
N ALA A 18 42.76 32.61 47.65
CA ALA A 18 43.94 32.98 46.85
C ALA A 18 44.58 31.73 46.21
N VAL A 19 44.02 31.24 45.10
CA VAL A 19 44.75 30.79 43.88
C VAL A 19 43.76 30.89 42.71
N LEU A 20 43.67 32.07 42.10
CA LEU A 20 43.03 32.30 40.80
C LEU A 20 44.13 32.75 39.83
N ALA A 21 44.94 31.80 39.35
CA ALA A 21 45.80 31.93 38.17
C ALA A 21 46.54 30.61 37.86
N SER A 22 45.80 29.53 37.58
CA SER A 22 46.22 28.41 36.71
C SER A 22 45.17 27.30 36.82
N ILE A 23 44.79 26.70 35.70
CA ILE A 23 43.68 25.74 35.49
C ILE A 23 42.41 26.44 34.99
N GLY A 24 42.39 26.77 33.70
CA GLY A 24 41.12 26.90 32.98
C GLY A 24 40.39 25.55 32.99
N PRO A 25 39.04 25.52 33.02
CA PRO A 25 38.31 24.26 32.96
C PRO A 25 38.58 23.60 31.61
N ARG A 26 39.33 22.50 31.59
CA ARG A 26 39.28 21.56 30.47
C ARG A 26 37.88 20.97 30.48
N ALA A 27 36.99 21.50 29.65
CA ALA A 27 35.66 20.95 29.45
C ALA A 27 35.80 19.57 28.80
N PHE A 28 35.62 18.52 29.60
CA PHE A 28 35.49 17.16 29.10
C PHE A 28 34.02 16.91 28.74
N ALA A 29 33.79 16.38 27.54
CA ALA A 29 32.45 16.06 27.04
C ALA A 29 31.91 14.77 27.65
N GLN A 30 30.57 14.62 27.64
CA GLN A 30 29.93 13.32 27.83
C GLN A 30 30.35 12.35 26.70
N ALA A 31 30.39 11.04 27.00
CA ALA A 31 30.74 10.00 26.03
C ALA A 31 29.82 10.04 24.78
N ALA A 32 30.29 9.51 23.65
CA ALA A 32 29.53 9.42 22.40
C ALA A 32 28.11 8.87 22.62
N SER A 33 27.15 9.42 21.87
CA SER A 33 25.71 9.29 22.16
C SER A 33 25.07 8.07 21.54
N SER A 34 25.55 7.64 20.37
CA SER A 34 24.96 6.50 19.64
C SER A 34 25.94 5.89 18.63
N VAL A 35 25.66 4.65 18.22
CA VAL A 35 26.42 3.93 17.18
C VAL A 35 25.44 3.33 16.18
N ILE A 36 25.65 3.63 14.90
CA ILE A 36 24.88 3.10 13.78
C ILE A 36 25.76 2.12 13.00
N LEU A 37 25.29 0.89 12.82
CA LEU A 37 25.92 -0.09 11.94
C LEU A 37 25.53 0.20 10.49
N ILE A 38 26.53 0.38 9.63
CA ILE A 38 26.33 0.56 8.19
C ILE A 38 26.68 -0.75 7.50
N THR A 39 25.70 -1.38 6.85
CA THR A 39 25.92 -2.56 6.02
C THR A 39 25.99 -2.18 4.53
N GLU A 40 26.60 -3.05 3.72
CA GLU A 40 26.71 -2.89 2.27
C GLU A 40 26.40 -4.23 1.61
N VAL A 41 25.57 -4.22 0.57
CA VAL A 41 25.28 -5.41 -0.24
C VAL A 41 26.29 -5.48 -1.38
N LEU A 42 27.25 -6.39 -1.27
CA LEU A 42 28.21 -6.70 -2.32
C LEU A 42 27.60 -7.64 -3.37
N PRO A 43 28.22 -7.83 -4.54
CA PRO A 43 27.74 -8.78 -5.54
C PRO A 43 27.50 -10.20 -5.00
N THR A 44 28.22 -10.59 -3.94
CA THR A 44 28.15 -11.90 -3.29
C THR A 44 27.37 -11.92 -1.96
N GLY A 45 26.78 -10.78 -1.55
CA GLY A 45 25.95 -10.68 -0.35
C GLY A 45 26.29 -9.52 0.58
N GLU A 46 25.40 -9.30 1.56
CA GLU A 46 25.53 -8.25 2.55
C GLU A 46 26.69 -8.50 3.54
N VAL A 47 27.45 -7.43 3.79
CA VAL A 47 28.49 -7.36 4.82
C VAL A 47 28.28 -6.15 5.73
N ALA A 48 28.70 -6.26 6.98
CA ALA A 48 28.87 -5.12 7.86
C ALA A 48 30.11 -4.32 7.44
N ALA A 49 29.90 -3.15 6.83
CA ALA A 49 30.93 -2.37 6.15
C ALA A 49 31.53 -1.25 7.01
N ALA A 50 30.74 -0.61 7.87
CA ALA A 50 31.22 0.46 8.73
C ALA A 50 30.39 0.65 10.01
N LEU A 51 30.92 1.40 10.97
CA LEU A 51 30.18 1.98 12.09
C LEU A 51 30.21 3.50 11.98
N ALA A 52 29.09 4.17 12.24
CA ALA A 52 29.04 5.61 12.47
C ALA A 52 28.84 5.88 13.96
N VAL A 53 29.85 6.46 14.60
CA VAL A 53 29.81 6.85 16.01
C VAL A 53 29.41 8.31 16.09
N GLU A 54 28.33 8.62 16.80
CA GLU A 54 27.81 9.98 16.93
C GLU A 54 28.44 10.70 18.12
N TYR A 55 28.96 11.89 17.82
CA TYR A 55 29.44 12.87 18.77
C TYR A 55 28.51 14.08 18.68
N GLY A 56 28.09 14.65 19.81
CA GLY A 56 27.19 15.81 19.81
C GLY A 56 27.78 17.10 19.22
N THR A 57 29.01 17.06 18.70
CA THR A 57 29.72 18.19 18.08
C THR A 57 30.55 17.70 16.90
N ALA A 58 30.84 18.59 15.93
CA ALA A 58 31.65 18.23 14.78
C ALA A 58 33.09 17.85 15.16
N ILE A 59 33.62 16.77 14.59
CA ILE A 59 34.96 16.23 14.90
C ILE A 59 36.05 16.78 13.96
N GLU A 60 37.25 17.05 14.50
CA GLU A 60 38.43 17.44 13.73
C GLU A 60 39.03 16.27 12.96
N GLU A 61 39.35 16.50 11.69
CA GLU A 61 39.88 15.46 10.80
C GLU A 61 41.24 14.93 11.24
N SER A 62 42.13 15.82 11.70
CA SER A 62 43.49 15.44 12.13
C SER A 62 43.53 14.60 13.42
N GLY A 63 42.40 14.44 14.12
CA GLY A 63 42.30 13.77 15.42
C GLY A 63 41.85 12.31 15.38
N VAL A 64 41.48 11.78 14.20
CA VAL A 64 40.94 10.42 14.07
C VAL A 64 41.76 9.56 13.10
N ALA A 65 42.07 8.34 13.51
CA ALA A 65 42.80 7.36 12.72
C ALA A 65 42.31 5.94 13.03
N ALA A 66 42.69 4.94 12.23
CA ALA A 66 42.32 3.54 12.50
C ALA A 66 42.69 3.08 13.92
N ALA A 67 43.86 3.50 14.42
CA ALA A 67 44.32 3.19 15.77
C ALA A 67 43.57 3.93 16.90
N THR A 68 42.58 4.77 16.58
CA THR A 68 41.74 5.48 17.56
C THR A 68 40.64 4.59 18.12
N TYR A 69 40.25 3.54 17.38
CA TYR A 69 39.14 2.67 17.75
C TYR A 69 39.53 1.19 17.69
N THR A 70 38.78 0.36 18.42
CA THR A 70 38.72 -1.08 18.21
C THR A 70 37.27 -1.49 18.02
N VAL A 71 37.03 -2.49 17.19
CA VAL A 71 35.68 -3.01 16.91
C VAL A 71 35.65 -4.51 17.11
N ASN A 72 34.70 -5.00 17.90
CA ASN A 72 34.38 -6.42 18.03
C ASN A 72 32.97 -6.66 17.49
N ALA A 73 32.80 -7.74 16.74
CA ALA A 73 31.53 -8.17 16.20
C ALA A 73 31.12 -9.49 16.85
N THR A 74 29.84 -9.61 17.18
CA THR A 74 29.17 -10.88 17.48
C THR A 74 28.09 -11.08 16.41
N VAL A 75 28.30 -12.07 15.54
CA VAL A 75 27.43 -12.40 14.41
C VAL A 75 27.04 -13.87 14.55
N GLY A 76 25.76 -14.11 14.85
CA GLY A 76 25.29 -15.43 15.27
C GLY A 76 25.97 -15.87 16.58
N ASP A 77 26.61 -17.02 16.56
CA ASP A 77 27.35 -17.62 17.69
C ASP A 77 28.84 -17.25 17.71
N LYS A 78 29.34 -16.55 16.68
CA LYS A 78 30.75 -16.19 16.54
C LYS A 78 31.02 -14.80 17.08
N THR A 79 32.16 -14.64 17.75
CA THR A 79 32.67 -13.33 18.17
C THR A 79 34.11 -13.17 17.70
N ALA A 80 34.42 -12.06 17.03
CA ALA A 80 35.76 -11.75 16.56
C ALA A 80 35.97 -10.24 16.44
N ALA A 81 37.24 -9.81 16.49
CA ALA A 81 37.62 -8.44 16.18
C ALA A 81 37.43 -8.17 14.67
N ARG A 82 37.07 -6.93 14.33
CA ARG A 82 37.01 -6.44 12.95
C ARG A 82 38.25 -5.63 12.61
N THR A 83 38.76 -5.83 11.40
CA THR A 83 39.89 -5.08 10.86
C THR A 83 39.41 -3.70 10.42
N ILE A 84 39.89 -2.63 11.05
CA ILE A 84 39.56 -1.25 10.66
C ILE A 84 40.46 -0.83 9.49
N THR A 85 39.85 -0.45 8.37
CA THR A 85 40.56 -0.03 7.16
C THR A 85 40.70 1.48 7.06
N ARG A 86 39.69 2.23 7.52
CA ARG A 86 39.68 3.70 7.43
C ARG A 86 38.82 4.31 8.53
N VAL A 87 39.22 5.49 9.02
CA VAL A 87 38.45 6.27 9.99
C VAL A 87 38.47 7.74 9.58
N TYR A 88 37.31 8.40 9.57
CA TYR A 88 37.19 9.80 9.19
C TYR A 88 35.89 10.42 9.76
N PRO A 89 35.85 11.74 10.00
CA PRO A 89 34.62 12.40 10.36
C PRO A 89 33.68 12.54 9.15
N ASN A 90 32.38 12.62 9.41
CA ASN A 90 31.37 12.94 8.41
C ASN A 90 30.15 13.65 9.04
N ASP A 91 29.40 14.41 8.24
CA ASP A 91 28.17 15.09 8.67
C ASP A 91 26.94 14.18 8.60
N VAL A 92 27.02 13.08 7.84
CA VAL A 92 26.00 12.05 7.71
C VAL A 92 26.55 10.68 8.14
N PRO A 93 25.72 9.77 8.68
CA PRO A 93 26.14 8.42 9.06
C PRO A 93 26.20 7.52 7.82
N ALA A 94 27.07 7.84 6.87
CA ALA A 94 27.31 7.09 5.64
C ALA A 94 28.80 7.08 5.29
N ARG A 95 29.20 6.06 4.53
CA ARG A 95 30.51 6.04 3.90
C ARG A 95 30.59 7.08 2.78
N ASP A 96 31.76 7.70 2.65
CA ASP A 96 32.05 8.69 1.62
C ASP A 96 33.45 8.44 1.06
N ALA A 97 33.69 8.78 -0.20
CA ALA A 97 35.02 8.75 -0.79
C ALA A 97 35.99 9.64 -0.01
N LYS A 98 35.53 10.77 0.53
CA LYS A 98 36.31 11.71 1.34
C LYS A 98 35.55 12.10 2.60
N GLY A 99 36.23 12.03 3.74
CA GLY A 99 35.68 12.53 5.00
C GLY A 99 35.53 14.05 4.99
N LYS A 100 34.63 14.55 5.83
CA LYS A 100 34.41 15.98 6.06
C LYS A 100 34.04 16.22 7.52
N ARG A 101 34.32 17.42 8.03
CA ARG A 101 33.94 17.78 9.40
C ARG A 101 32.45 17.55 9.62
N GLY A 102 32.12 16.86 10.70
CA GLY A 102 30.74 16.56 11.05
C GLY A 102 30.65 15.77 12.34
N GLN A 103 29.42 15.54 12.79
CA GLN A 103 29.11 14.99 14.11
C GLN A 103 29.33 13.47 14.19
N TYR A 104 29.53 12.79 13.05
CA TYR A 104 29.79 11.36 13.02
C TYR A 104 31.27 11.08 12.79
N VAL A 105 31.79 10.01 13.38
CA VAL A 105 33.04 9.38 12.97
C VAL A 105 32.70 8.05 12.32
N ILE A 106 33.04 7.92 11.04
CA ILE A 106 32.86 6.71 10.24
C ILE A 106 34.08 5.82 10.41
N ILE A 107 33.86 4.57 10.81
CA ILE A 107 34.86 3.53 11.02
C ILE A 107 34.58 2.44 10.00
N GLU A 108 35.32 2.43 8.89
CA GLU A 108 35.22 1.41 7.86
C GLU A 108 35.98 0.15 8.27
N MET A 109 35.37 -1.00 7.99
CA MET A 109 35.88 -2.32 8.35
C MET A 109 36.16 -3.14 7.10
N ASP A 110 37.09 -4.10 7.18
CA ASP A 110 37.42 -4.96 6.05
C ASP A 110 36.26 -5.91 5.75
N PRO A 111 35.65 -5.88 4.55
CA PRO A 111 34.59 -6.80 4.17
C PRO A 111 35.08 -8.25 3.99
N LYS A 112 36.40 -8.49 3.98
CA LYS A 112 37.00 -9.83 3.86
C LYS A 112 37.20 -10.52 5.20
N ASP A 113 36.97 -9.85 6.32
CA ASP A 113 36.98 -10.51 7.63
C ASP A 113 35.97 -11.68 7.61
N ALA A 114 36.36 -12.84 8.15
CA ALA A 114 35.49 -14.03 8.14
C ALA A 114 34.14 -13.84 8.85
N ILE A 115 34.04 -12.83 9.73
CA ILE A 115 32.81 -12.46 10.46
C ILE A 115 32.05 -11.29 9.80
N ALA A 116 32.50 -10.76 8.66
CA ALA A 116 31.89 -9.60 8.02
C ALA A 116 30.52 -9.89 7.40
N GLY A 117 30.32 -11.10 6.88
CA GLY A 117 29.07 -11.53 6.25
C GLY A 117 27.91 -11.59 7.24
N THR A 118 26.73 -11.12 6.83
CA THR A 118 25.56 -10.98 7.71
C THR A 118 24.61 -12.17 7.65
N MET A 119 24.87 -13.15 6.77
CA MET A 119 23.96 -14.26 6.50
C MET A 119 24.64 -15.61 6.58
N THR A 120 23.84 -16.63 6.80
CA THR A 120 24.19 -18.05 6.63
C THR A 120 23.24 -18.71 5.67
N TYR A 121 23.67 -19.84 5.10
CA TYR A 121 22.85 -20.65 4.21
C TYR A 121 22.78 -22.09 4.72
N ASP A 122 21.56 -22.60 4.89
CA ASP A 122 21.30 -24.01 5.16
C ASP A 122 21.16 -24.76 3.83
N PRO A 123 22.09 -25.67 3.49
CA PRO A 123 22.05 -26.40 2.23
C PRO A 123 20.93 -27.46 2.16
N GLN A 124 20.42 -27.95 3.30
CA GLN A 124 19.33 -28.92 3.35
C GLN A 124 17.99 -28.23 3.12
N ALA A 125 17.72 -27.16 3.88
CA ALA A 125 16.51 -26.35 3.72
C ALA A 125 16.55 -25.50 2.43
N ARG A 126 17.75 -25.23 1.90
CA ARG A 126 18.02 -24.29 0.82
C ARG A 126 17.49 -22.89 1.15
N LEU A 127 17.77 -22.43 2.36
CA LEU A 127 17.32 -21.14 2.89
C LEU A 127 18.49 -20.39 3.51
N ALA A 128 18.53 -19.10 3.23
CA ALA A 128 19.40 -18.15 3.90
C ALA A 128 18.70 -17.57 5.13
N THR A 129 19.48 -17.28 6.15
CA THR A 129 19.02 -16.57 7.35
C THR A 129 19.98 -15.44 7.64
N ARG A 130 19.45 -14.23 7.87
CA ARG A 130 20.24 -13.09 8.34
C ARG A 130 20.47 -13.20 9.84
N TYR A 131 21.71 -13.08 10.27
CA TYR A 131 22.09 -13.07 11.68
C TYR A 131 21.62 -11.80 12.38
N ALA A 132 21.42 -11.88 13.69
CA ALA A 132 21.43 -10.69 14.54
C ALA A 132 22.86 -10.12 14.58
N LEU A 133 23.00 -8.83 14.28
CA LEU A 133 24.30 -8.16 14.17
C LEU A 133 24.55 -7.32 15.42
N ASN A 134 25.55 -7.72 16.21
CA ASN A 134 25.93 -6.99 17.42
C ASN A 134 27.37 -6.50 17.30
N TYR A 135 27.55 -5.19 17.21
CA TYR A 135 28.87 -4.58 17.07
C TYR A 135 29.18 -3.71 18.28
N GLU A 136 30.37 -3.88 18.84
CA GLU A 136 30.91 -3.09 19.95
C GLU A 136 32.10 -2.28 19.47
N VAL A 137 32.04 -0.96 19.62
CA VAL A 137 33.16 -0.06 19.36
C VAL A 137 33.71 0.52 20.66
N THR A 138 35.03 0.58 20.77
CA THR A 138 35.74 1.21 21.89
C THR A 138 36.66 2.30 21.36
N GLN A 139 36.57 3.50 21.92
CA GLN A 139 37.48 4.61 21.60
C GLN A 139 38.73 4.51 22.50
N VAL A 140 39.87 4.14 21.95
CA VAL A 140 41.11 3.85 22.71
C VAL A 140 42.11 5.01 22.71
N LYS A 141 41.87 6.07 21.94
CA LYS A 141 42.67 7.31 21.94
C LYS A 141 41.79 8.55 22.12
N GLU A 142 42.39 9.66 22.56
CA GLU A 142 41.71 10.96 22.60
C GLU A 142 41.37 11.43 21.18
N ILE A 143 40.17 12.00 21.01
CA ILE A 143 39.78 12.74 19.80
C ILE A 143 39.39 14.17 20.17
N ILE A 144 39.49 15.08 19.20
CA ILE A 144 39.25 16.51 19.39
C ILE A 144 38.10 16.95 18.48
N ALA A 145 37.13 17.68 19.02
CA ALA A 145 36.09 18.34 18.25
C ALA A 145 36.57 19.66 17.65
N ALA A 146 35.88 20.12 16.61
CA ALA A 146 36.15 21.37 15.91
C ALA A 146 36.08 22.62 16.81
N ASN A 147 35.35 22.54 17.92
CA ASN A 147 35.28 23.59 18.94
C ASN A 147 36.37 23.47 20.02
N GLY A 148 37.34 22.57 19.85
CA GLY A 148 38.44 22.32 20.80
C GLY A 148 38.09 21.39 21.97
N MET A 149 36.85 20.89 22.05
CA MET A 149 36.42 19.94 23.08
C MET A 149 37.13 18.60 22.91
N LYS A 150 37.59 18.00 24.01
CA LYS A 150 38.33 16.73 24.01
C LYS A 150 37.44 15.59 24.49
N TYR A 151 37.40 14.52 23.72
CA TYR A 151 36.80 13.24 24.10
C TYR A 151 37.95 12.27 24.46
N PRO A 152 38.20 11.98 25.74
CA PRO A 152 39.29 11.12 26.17
C PRO A 152 39.04 9.66 25.75
N ALA A 153 40.10 8.85 25.73
CA ALA A 153 39.98 7.41 25.59
C ALA A 153 39.01 6.86 26.66
N SER A 154 38.16 5.92 26.27
CA SER A 154 37.11 5.36 27.12
C SER A 154 37.18 3.84 27.10
N ALA A 155 37.07 3.22 28.28
CA ALA A 155 36.89 1.77 28.41
C ALA A 155 35.43 1.34 28.15
N VAL A 156 34.51 2.30 27.95
CA VAL A 156 33.11 2.03 27.65
C VAL A 156 33.01 1.48 26.23
N LYS A 157 32.43 0.29 26.12
CA LYS A 157 32.06 -0.29 24.84
C LYS A 157 30.68 0.21 24.42
N LEU A 158 30.61 0.85 23.26
CA LEU A 158 29.36 1.32 22.69
C LEU A 158 28.82 0.25 21.75
N LYS A 159 27.58 -0.16 21.98
CA LYS A 159 26.89 -1.15 21.15
C LYS A 159 26.18 -0.46 19.99
N SER A 160 26.20 -1.07 18.81
CA SER A 160 25.37 -0.67 17.68
C SER A 160 23.89 -0.80 18.06
N GLY A 161 23.14 0.31 17.99
CA GLY A 161 21.71 0.35 18.35
C GLY A 161 20.77 0.53 17.15
N LYS A 162 21.31 0.93 15.99
CA LYS A 162 20.57 1.11 14.74
C LYS A 162 21.38 0.54 13.57
N GLU A 163 20.71 0.17 12.50
CA GLU A 163 21.31 -0.27 11.24
C GLU A 163 20.93 0.70 10.12
N ARG A 164 21.83 0.84 9.14
CA ARG A 164 21.59 1.53 7.87
C ARG A 164 22.16 0.69 6.74
N THR A 165 21.34 0.41 5.74
CA THR A 165 21.72 -0.35 4.55
C THR A 165 21.43 0.49 3.31
N PRO A 166 22.44 1.26 2.80
CA PRO A 166 22.25 2.14 1.66
C PRO A 166 21.64 1.43 0.45
N ILE A 167 20.82 2.16 -0.31
CA ILE A 167 19.97 1.66 -1.41
C ILE A 167 18.85 0.75 -0.92
N VAL A 168 19.11 -0.25 -0.08
CA VAL A 168 18.07 -1.14 0.48
C VAL A 168 17.03 -0.34 1.26
N ASP A 169 17.47 0.60 2.08
CA ASP A 169 16.61 1.48 2.88
C ASP A 169 15.70 2.37 2.01
N ASP A 170 16.07 2.62 0.75
CA ASP A 170 15.29 3.44 -0.19
C ASP A 170 14.12 2.66 -0.84
N PHE A 171 14.08 1.33 -0.68
CA PHE A 171 12.93 0.54 -1.11
C PHE A 171 11.78 0.66 -0.09
N LYS A 172 10.55 0.80 -0.57
CA LYS A 172 9.33 0.67 0.24
C LYS A 172 9.03 -0.79 0.55
N LYS A 173 8.56 -1.09 1.76
CA LYS A 173 8.03 -2.41 2.17
C LYS A 173 6.56 -2.46 1.80
N LEU A 174 6.18 -3.37 0.91
CA LEU A 174 4.80 -3.52 0.43
C LEU A 174 4.42 -5.01 0.42
N ALA A 175 3.13 -5.28 0.26
CA ALA A 175 2.60 -6.61 0.05
C ALA A 175 1.40 -6.54 -0.88
N THR A 176 1.20 -7.58 -1.69
CA THR A 176 -0.03 -7.79 -2.46
C THR A 176 -0.75 -9.04 -1.95
N LYS A 177 -2.07 -9.11 -2.15
CA LYS A 177 -2.90 -10.22 -1.69
C LYS A 177 -3.92 -10.61 -2.76
N ASP A 178 -4.00 -11.89 -3.12
CA ASP A 178 -5.04 -12.37 -4.04
C ASP A 178 -6.42 -12.55 -3.38
N ASN A 179 -7.44 -12.89 -4.17
CA ASN A 179 -8.80 -13.06 -3.67
C ASN A 179 -8.96 -14.21 -2.68
N ASP A 180 -8.03 -15.17 -2.68
CA ASP A 180 -8.01 -16.32 -1.75
C ASP A 180 -7.25 -15.98 -0.45
N GLY A 181 -6.70 -14.77 -0.33
CA GLY A 181 -5.99 -14.28 0.83
C GLY A 181 -4.49 -14.61 0.85
N ASN A 182 -3.96 -15.27 -0.18
CA ASN A 182 -2.52 -15.52 -0.30
C ASN A 182 -1.79 -14.19 -0.47
N THR A 183 -0.65 -14.05 0.20
CA THR A 183 0.08 -12.77 0.26
C THR A 183 1.48 -12.92 -0.31
N LEU A 184 1.92 -11.93 -1.09
CA LEU A 184 3.29 -11.81 -1.57
C LEU A 184 3.90 -10.49 -1.08
N ASN A 185 4.89 -10.61 -0.21
CA ASN A 185 5.70 -9.48 0.24
C ASN A 185 6.63 -9.02 -0.89
N TYR A 186 6.78 -7.71 -1.06
CA TYR A 186 7.73 -7.16 -2.02
C TYR A 186 8.35 -5.84 -1.57
N ARG A 187 9.48 -5.52 -2.19
CA ARG A 187 10.19 -4.25 -2.04
C ARG A 187 10.08 -3.45 -3.32
N LEU A 188 9.77 -2.15 -3.22
CA LEU A 188 9.62 -1.27 -4.38
C LEU A 188 10.49 -0.02 -4.26
N PHE A 189 11.41 0.16 -5.20
CA PHE A 189 12.17 1.39 -5.37
C PHE A 189 11.47 2.34 -6.34
N LEU A 190 11.51 3.64 -6.04
CA LEU A 190 10.93 4.70 -6.85
C LEU A 190 12.06 5.63 -7.38
N PRO A 191 12.01 6.06 -8.66
CA PRO A 191 12.98 7.02 -9.18
C PRO A 191 12.84 8.39 -8.48
N ALA A 192 13.97 9.03 -8.17
CA ALA A 192 14.00 10.35 -7.53
C ALA A 192 13.50 11.43 -8.51
N ALA A 193 12.36 12.04 -8.19
CA ALA A 193 11.65 13.09 -8.93
C ALA A 193 11.04 12.64 -10.28
N ALA A 194 9.83 12.11 -10.19
CA ALA A 194 8.91 12.11 -11.33
C ALA A 194 8.52 13.57 -11.64
N GLU A 195 9.02 14.10 -12.76
CA GLU A 195 8.32 15.21 -13.43
C GLU A 195 6.84 14.83 -13.51
N LYS A 196 5.97 15.73 -13.06
CA LYS A 196 4.52 15.55 -13.16
C LYS A 196 4.19 15.23 -14.62
N ASP A 197 3.58 14.07 -14.86
CA ASP A 197 3.21 13.51 -16.18
C ASP A 197 4.24 12.56 -16.87
N LYS A 198 5.41 12.26 -16.28
CA LYS A 198 6.38 11.33 -16.91
C LYS A 198 6.21 9.88 -16.42
N ARG A 199 6.17 8.94 -17.37
CA ARG A 199 6.15 7.49 -17.11
C ARG A 199 7.55 6.89 -17.18
N PHE A 200 7.88 5.98 -16.27
CA PHE A 200 9.20 5.35 -16.19
C PHE A 200 9.14 3.83 -16.36
N PRO A 201 10.22 3.19 -16.85
CA PRO A 201 10.32 1.73 -16.90
C PRO A 201 10.15 1.08 -15.53
N LEU A 202 9.79 -0.20 -15.54
CA LEU A 202 9.77 -1.07 -14.36
C LEU A 202 10.67 -2.27 -14.58
N VAL A 203 11.57 -2.55 -13.64
CA VAL A 203 12.35 -3.79 -13.58
C VAL A 203 11.82 -4.68 -12.47
N ILE A 204 11.38 -5.89 -12.81
CA ILE A 204 11.00 -6.92 -11.84
C ILE A 204 12.19 -7.87 -11.65
N PHE A 205 12.64 -8.01 -10.40
CA PHE A 205 13.73 -8.90 -10.03
C PHE A 205 13.23 -10.09 -9.19
N LEU A 206 13.44 -11.32 -9.69
CA LEU A 206 13.10 -12.56 -8.99
C LEU A 206 14.35 -13.20 -8.36
N HIS A 207 14.33 -13.37 -7.04
CA HIS A 207 15.45 -13.92 -6.27
C HIS A 207 15.57 -15.46 -6.39
N GLY A 208 16.72 -16.00 -5.98
CA GLY A 208 17.04 -17.44 -5.93
C GLY A 208 16.40 -18.18 -4.76
N VAL A 209 16.64 -19.48 -4.64
CA VAL A 209 15.98 -20.31 -3.60
C VAL A 209 16.35 -19.91 -2.17
N GLY A 210 17.56 -19.38 -1.97
CA GLY A 210 18.08 -19.01 -0.66
C GLY A 210 17.34 -17.85 0.00
N GLU A 211 16.86 -16.88 -0.78
CA GLU A 211 16.28 -15.65 -0.24
C GLU A 211 14.77 -15.76 0.04
N ARG A 212 14.19 -16.96 -0.09
CA ARG A 212 12.80 -17.22 0.29
C ARG A 212 12.58 -16.91 1.77
N GLY A 213 11.43 -16.33 2.09
CA GLY A 213 11.20 -15.85 3.44
C GLY A 213 9.89 -15.08 3.60
N ALA A 214 9.71 -14.53 4.80
CA ALA A 214 8.58 -13.69 5.15
C ALA A 214 9.03 -12.35 5.78
N ASP A 215 10.33 -12.11 5.88
CA ASP A 215 10.96 -10.95 6.50
C ASP A 215 10.92 -9.68 5.62
N ASN A 216 10.64 -9.84 4.33
CA ASN A 216 10.63 -8.79 3.31
C ASN A 216 11.96 -8.00 3.28
N ALA A 217 13.09 -8.69 3.47
CA ALA A 217 14.43 -8.12 3.41
C ALA A 217 15.43 -8.99 2.63
N LEU A 218 15.51 -10.30 2.89
CA LEU A 218 16.52 -11.19 2.29
C LEU A 218 16.65 -11.08 0.77
N GLN A 219 15.56 -10.83 0.03
CA GLN A 219 15.58 -10.68 -1.42
C GLN A 219 16.41 -9.49 -1.93
N LEU A 220 16.76 -8.54 -1.05
CA LEU A 220 17.64 -7.41 -1.34
C LEU A 220 19.05 -7.57 -0.75
N LEU A 221 19.28 -8.56 0.11
CA LEU A 221 20.52 -8.69 0.89
C LEU A 221 21.45 -9.80 0.36
N GLY A 222 20.89 -10.82 -0.31
CA GLY A 222 21.65 -11.94 -0.86
C GLY A 222 22.72 -11.54 -1.89
N TYR A 223 22.46 -10.49 -2.66
CA TYR A 223 23.30 -10.02 -3.78
C TYR A 223 22.69 -8.74 -4.38
N GLN A 224 23.36 -8.16 -5.38
CA GLN A 224 22.96 -6.89 -6.02
C GLN A 224 21.89 -7.00 -7.12
N GLY A 225 21.20 -8.14 -7.24
CA GLY A 225 20.25 -8.43 -8.33
C GLY A 225 19.15 -7.36 -8.54
N ALA A 226 18.54 -6.87 -7.46
CA ALA A 226 17.63 -5.71 -7.51
C ALA A 226 18.37 -4.36 -7.39
N LEU A 227 19.44 -4.31 -6.58
CA LEU A 227 20.11 -3.06 -6.22
C LEU A 227 20.87 -2.42 -7.36
N VAL A 228 21.33 -3.20 -8.34
CA VAL A 228 22.02 -2.66 -9.52
C VAL A 228 21.15 -1.67 -10.28
N TRP A 229 19.86 -1.97 -10.44
CA TRP A 229 18.88 -1.10 -11.12
C TRP A 229 18.53 0.15 -10.30
N ALA A 230 18.55 0.03 -8.98
CA ALA A 230 18.30 1.14 -8.05
C ALA A 230 19.56 1.96 -7.72
N SER A 231 20.73 1.56 -8.22
CA SER A 231 21.98 2.25 -7.94
C SER A 231 21.94 3.70 -8.43
N PRO A 232 22.59 4.65 -7.72
CA PRO A 232 22.62 6.05 -8.15
C PRO A 232 23.17 6.24 -9.57
N GLU A 233 24.07 5.38 -10.04
CA GLU A 233 24.61 5.43 -11.39
C GLU A 233 23.55 5.07 -12.43
N ASN A 234 22.89 3.93 -12.27
CA ASN A 234 21.87 3.49 -13.22
C ASN A 234 20.62 4.37 -13.16
N GLN A 235 20.21 4.83 -11.98
CA GLN A 235 19.07 5.74 -11.84
C GLN A 235 19.31 7.12 -12.48
N ARG A 236 20.56 7.62 -12.50
CA ARG A 236 20.89 8.85 -13.24
C ARG A 236 20.78 8.68 -14.75
N LYS A 237 21.13 7.51 -15.28
CA LYS A 237 21.13 7.22 -16.72
C LYS A 237 19.75 6.80 -17.23
N ASN A 238 19.12 5.89 -16.49
CA ASN A 238 17.86 5.23 -16.80
C ASN A 238 16.98 5.22 -15.53
N PRO A 239 16.33 6.34 -15.17
CA PRO A 239 15.43 6.36 -14.01
C PRO A 239 14.33 5.31 -14.18
N CYS A 240 14.14 4.45 -13.18
CA CYS A 240 13.17 3.36 -13.25
C CYS A 240 12.64 2.93 -11.88
N TYR A 241 11.48 2.30 -11.89
CA TYR A 241 10.98 1.54 -10.74
C TYR A 241 11.68 0.18 -10.68
N VAL A 242 11.90 -0.34 -9.47
CA VAL A 242 12.45 -1.67 -9.25
C VAL A 242 11.60 -2.42 -8.25
N ALA A 243 10.99 -3.53 -8.68
CA ALA A 243 10.18 -4.41 -7.83
C ALA A 243 10.95 -5.70 -7.52
N ALA A 244 11.10 -6.01 -6.24
CA ALA A 244 11.75 -7.23 -5.74
C ALA A 244 10.79 -7.98 -4.80
N PRO A 245 9.92 -8.85 -5.34
CA PRO A 245 9.08 -9.73 -4.52
C PRO A 245 9.91 -10.77 -3.78
N GLN A 246 9.40 -11.22 -2.63
CA GLN A 246 9.96 -12.32 -1.84
C GLN A 246 9.05 -13.55 -1.92
N CYS A 247 9.54 -14.62 -2.53
CA CYS A 247 8.84 -15.90 -2.59
C CYS A 247 8.70 -16.48 -1.17
N PRO A 248 7.52 -16.98 -0.78
CA PRO A 248 7.30 -17.54 0.55
C PRO A 248 8.26 -18.68 0.91
N PRO A 249 8.48 -18.98 2.21
CA PRO A 249 9.50 -19.93 2.66
C PRO A 249 9.45 -21.32 2.02
N THR A 250 8.24 -21.82 1.72
CA THR A 250 8.01 -23.15 1.13
C THR A 250 7.72 -23.12 -0.37
N GLY A 251 7.61 -21.94 -0.98
CA GLY A 251 7.18 -21.77 -2.36
C GLY A 251 8.33 -21.76 -3.38
N TYR A 252 7.92 -21.70 -4.64
CA TYR A 252 8.75 -21.47 -5.83
C TYR A 252 8.05 -20.47 -6.76
N TRP A 253 8.82 -19.71 -7.54
CA TRP A 253 8.25 -18.77 -8.52
C TRP A 253 7.43 -19.42 -9.63
N THR A 254 7.64 -20.72 -9.87
CA THR A 254 6.90 -21.48 -10.88
C THR A 254 5.63 -22.12 -10.34
N ASP A 255 5.36 -22.02 -9.04
CA ASP A 255 4.07 -22.42 -8.46
C ASP A 255 2.99 -21.47 -8.97
N ASP A 256 1.82 -22.00 -9.35
CA ASP A 256 0.75 -21.19 -9.94
C ASP A 256 0.33 -20.04 -9.02
N THR A 257 0.21 -20.26 -7.70
CA THR A 257 -0.10 -19.21 -6.72
C THR A 257 0.93 -18.07 -6.75
N ASN A 258 2.23 -18.38 -6.68
CA ASN A 258 3.27 -17.35 -6.66
C ASN A 258 3.40 -16.64 -8.02
N TYR A 259 3.24 -17.39 -9.11
CA TYR A 259 3.16 -16.84 -10.46
C TYR A 259 2.02 -15.80 -10.56
N HIS A 260 0.82 -16.14 -10.09
CA HIS A 260 -0.32 -15.23 -10.10
C HIS A 260 -0.13 -14.04 -9.15
N LEU A 261 0.50 -14.23 -7.99
CA LEU A 261 0.81 -13.14 -7.07
C LEU A 261 1.85 -12.16 -7.63
N VAL A 262 2.84 -12.61 -8.41
CA VAL A 262 3.78 -11.72 -9.10
C VAL A 262 3.04 -10.87 -10.15
N LEU A 263 2.09 -11.47 -10.86
CA LEU A 263 1.26 -10.75 -11.81
C LEU A 263 0.31 -9.75 -11.12
N LYS A 264 -0.29 -10.12 -9.98
CA LYS A 264 -1.06 -9.17 -9.17
C LYS A 264 -0.19 -8.04 -8.63
N MET A 265 1.04 -8.32 -8.18
CA MET A 265 1.98 -7.27 -7.76
C MET A 265 2.26 -6.30 -8.90
N LEU A 266 2.49 -6.80 -10.12
CA LEU A 266 2.66 -5.96 -11.30
C LEU A 266 1.42 -5.08 -11.53
N ASP A 267 0.23 -5.68 -11.48
CA ASP A 267 -1.04 -4.96 -11.62
C ASP A 267 -1.21 -3.84 -10.57
N ASP A 268 -0.99 -4.14 -9.28
CA ASP A 268 -1.05 -3.16 -8.20
C ASP A 268 -0.08 -2.00 -8.42
N ILE A 269 1.14 -2.29 -8.90
CA ILE A 269 2.15 -1.26 -9.21
C ILE A 269 1.70 -0.40 -10.39
N GLN A 270 1.13 -1.00 -11.43
CA GLN A 270 0.66 -0.29 -12.61
C GLN A 270 -0.54 0.62 -12.32
N HIS A 271 -1.39 0.24 -11.37
CA HIS A 271 -2.49 1.08 -10.88
C HIS A 271 -2.00 2.23 -10.00
N SER A 272 -0.97 1.99 -9.19
CA SER A 272 -0.52 2.96 -8.17
C SER A 272 0.54 3.94 -8.68
N TYR A 273 1.25 3.63 -9.77
CA TYR A 273 2.43 4.38 -10.21
C TYR A 273 2.44 4.65 -11.72
N ALA A 274 3.14 5.71 -12.13
CA ALA A 274 3.29 6.11 -13.52
C ALA A 274 4.29 5.21 -14.27
N ILE A 275 3.87 3.97 -14.55
CA ILE A 275 4.66 2.99 -15.28
C ILE A 275 4.55 3.23 -16.80
N ASP A 276 5.69 3.11 -17.48
CA ASP A 276 5.76 3.00 -18.94
C ASP A 276 5.50 1.54 -19.34
N PHE A 277 4.29 1.27 -19.83
CA PHE A 277 3.84 -0.07 -20.20
C PHE A 277 4.63 -0.68 -21.36
N GLY A 278 5.27 0.14 -22.19
CA GLY A 278 6.16 -0.33 -23.26
C GLY A 278 7.54 -0.74 -22.77
N ARG A 279 7.86 -0.56 -21.47
CA ARG A 279 9.19 -0.80 -20.88
C ARG A 279 9.10 -1.47 -19.50
N ILE A 280 8.37 -2.59 -19.46
CA ILE A 280 8.38 -3.51 -18.32
C ILE A 280 9.38 -4.62 -18.60
N TYR A 281 10.34 -4.79 -17.72
CA TYR A 281 11.44 -5.76 -17.83
C TYR A 281 11.38 -6.76 -16.69
N ILE A 282 11.86 -7.97 -16.95
CA ILE A 282 11.94 -9.02 -15.93
C ILE A 282 13.29 -9.73 -15.97
N THR A 283 13.85 -9.99 -14.80
CA THR A 283 15.12 -10.66 -14.62
C THR A 283 15.08 -11.49 -13.34
N GLY A 284 15.92 -12.52 -13.27
CA GLY A 284 16.00 -13.35 -12.08
C GLY A 284 17.10 -14.38 -12.19
N LEU A 285 17.53 -14.91 -11.04
CA LEU A 285 18.64 -15.85 -10.95
C LEU A 285 18.24 -17.19 -10.34
N SER A 286 18.84 -18.30 -10.81
CA SER A 286 18.58 -19.64 -10.28
C SER A 286 17.07 -19.92 -10.28
N MET A 287 16.44 -20.19 -9.12
CA MET A 287 14.98 -20.26 -8.96
C MET A 287 14.22 -19.09 -9.63
N GLY A 288 14.72 -17.87 -9.50
CA GLY A 288 14.20 -16.67 -10.17
C GLY A 288 14.43 -16.65 -11.69
N GLY A 289 15.48 -17.33 -12.16
CA GLY A 289 15.69 -17.57 -13.59
C GLY A 289 14.63 -18.51 -14.18
N PHE A 290 14.24 -19.56 -13.45
CA PHE A 290 13.08 -20.40 -13.83
C PHE A 290 11.77 -19.61 -13.78
N GLY A 291 11.58 -18.80 -12.74
CA GLY A 291 10.44 -17.89 -12.63
C GLY A 291 10.35 -16.93 -13.81
N THR A 292 11.48 -16.36 -14.22
CA THR A 292 11.58 -15.45 -15.38
C THR A 292 11.12 -16.16 -16.65
N TRP A 293 11.64 -17.35 -16.96
CA TRP A 293 11.20 -18.15 -18.10
C TRP A 293 9.71 -18.47 -18.05
N LYS A 294 9.21 -19.01 -16.94
CA LYS A 294 7.79 -19.34 -16.77
C LYS A 294 6.88 -18.13 -17.00
N ILE A 295 7.21 -16.99 -16.40
CA ILE A 295 6.41 -15.78 -16.48
C ILE A 295 6.36 -15.26 -17.91
N ILE A 296 7.51 -15.11 -18.60
CA ILE A 296 7.49 -14.60 -19.97
C ILE A 296 6.79 -15.57 -20.93
N GLN A 297 6.98 -16.88 -20.78
CA GLN A 297 6.33 -17.88 -21.64
C GLN A 297 4.80 -17.82 -21.56
N ASN A 298 4.27 -17.59 -20.36
CA ASN A 298 2.83 -17.50 -20.14
C ASN A 298 2.28 -16.08 -20.39
N ASN A 299 3.15 -15.07 -20.45
CA ASN A 299 2.80 -13.66 -20.59
C ASN A 299 3.70 -12.99 -21.65
N PRO A 300 3.76 -13.53 -22.89
CA PRO A 300 4.71 -13.08 -23.92
C PRO A 300 4.45 -11.63 -24.34
N ASP A 301 3.22 -11.17 -24.15
CA ASP A 301 2.83 -9.81 -24.47
C ASP A 301 3.33 -8.83 -23.39
N VAL A 302 3.58 -9.23 -22.15
CA VAL A 302 3.77 -8.29 -21.02
C VAL A 302 5.10 -7.58 -20.99
N PHE A 303 6.17 -8.29 -21.31
CA PHE A 303 7.53 -7.81 -21.10
C PHE A 303 8.11 -7.27 -22.40
N ALA A 304 8.82 -6.14 -22.29
CA ALA A 304 9.60 -5.56 -23.37
C ALA A 304 10.94 -6.28 -23.55
N ALA A 305 11.50 -6.83 -22.47
CA ALA A 305 12.70 -7.65 -22.49
C ALA A 305 12.82 -8.52 -21.24
N ALA A 306 13.62 -9.59 -21.34
CA ALA A 306 13.93 -10.44 -20.21
C ALA A 306 15.42 -10.82 -20.12
N MET A 307 15.92 -10.99 -18.89
CA MET A 307 17.27 -11.46 -18.60
C MET A 307 17.26 -12.63 -17.60
N PRO A 308 16.95 -13.85 -18.05
CA PRO A 308 17.02 -15.03 -17.19
C PRO A 308 18.49 -15.43 -16.94
N VAL A 309 18.86 -15.59 -15.67
CA VAL A 309 20.20 -15.98 -15.24
C VAL A 309 20.17 -17.36 -14.57
N CYS A 310 20.99 -18.29 -15.06
CA CYS A 310 21.15 -19.67 -14.58
C CYS A 310 19.85 -20.39 -14.19
N GLY A 311 18.83 -20.31 -15.05
CA GLY A 311 17.55 -20.99 -14.91
C GLY A 311 17.23 -21.91 -16.09
N GLY A 312 16.00 -22.41 -16.12
CA GLY A 312 15.46 -23.23 -17.21
C GLY A 312 13.97 -22.98 -17.46
N GLY A 313 13.48 -23.46 -18.60
CA GLY A 313 12.08 -23.31 -19.01
C GLY A 313 11.61 -24.46 -19.87
N ASP A 314 10.45 -24.33 -20.51
CA ASP A 314 9.91 -25.37 -21.40
C ASP A 314 10.16 -25.04 -22.88
N PRO A 315 11.03 -25.76 -23.60
CA PRO A 315 11.27 -25.51 -25.03
C PRO A 315 10.02 -25.58 -25.91
N ALA A 316 8.96 -26.29 -25.50
CA ALA A 316 7.75 -26.42 -26.31
C ALA A 316 6.97 -25.10 -26.44
N ASN A 317 7.13 -24.19 -25.48
CA ASN A 317 6.33 -22.96 -25.39
C ASN A 317 7.11 -21.69 -25.79
N VAL A 318 8.22 -21.81 -26.52
CA VAL A 318 9.06 -20.66 -26.92
C VAL A 318 8.57 -19.94 -28.16
N ALA A 319 7.62 -20.51 -28.92
CA ALA A 319 7.15 -19.92 -30.18
C ALA A 319 6.58 -18.51 -30.00
N ALA A 320 5.87 -18.26 -28.89
CA ALA A 320 5.31 -16.96 -28.56
C ALA A 320 6.39 -15.92 -28.14
N LEU A 321 7.60 -16.38 -27.84
CA LEU A 321 8.71 -15.54 -27.39
C LEU A 321 9.70 -15.17 -28.51
N LYS A 322 9.50 -15.67 -29.74
CA LYS A 322 10.48 -15.54 -30.82
C LYS A 322 10.90 -14.08 -31.09
N ASP A 323 9.98 -13.14 -30.91
CA ASP A 323 10.19 -11.71 -31.16
C ASP A 323 10.51 -10.91 -29.87
N MET A 324 10.53 -11.57 -28.70
CA MET A 324 10.89 -10.92 -27.44
C MET A 324 12.41 -10.80 -27.31
N PRO A 325 12.96 -9.61 -27.07
CA PRO A 325 14.36 -9.43 -26.68
C PRO A 325 14.67 -10.20 -25.38
N ILE A 326 15.51 -11.23 -25.47
CA ILE A 326 15.94 -12.04 -24.33
C ILE A 326 17.46 -12.14 -24.35
N TRP A 327 18.12 -11.80 -23.24
CA TRP A 327 19.55 -12.04 -23.06
C TRP A 327 19.77 -13.00 -21.89
N ALA A 328 20.00 -14.27 -22.19
CA ALA A 328 20.21 -15.29 -21.15
C ALA A 328 21.69 -15.37 -20.72
N PHE A 329 21.92 -15.66 -19.44
CA PHE A 329 23.26 -15.81 -18.85
C PHE A 329 23.40 -17.13 -18.09
N HIS A 330 24.52 -17.84 -18.24
CA HIS A 330 24.79 -19.08 -17.51
C HIS A 330 26.29 -19.39 -17.46
N ALA A 331 26.81 -19.99 -16.39
CA ALA A 331 28.15 -20.59 -16.40
C ALA A 331 28.12 -22.02 -16.97
N ALA A 332 29.10 -22.40 -17.77
CA ALA A 332 29.16 -23.73 -18.38
C ALA A 332 29.37 -24.86 -17.35
N ASP A 333 30.03 -24.54 -16.24
CA ASP A 333 30.37 -25.41 -15.12
C ASP A 333 29.50 -25.17 -13.87
N ASP A 334 28.29 -24.60 -14.03
CA ASP A 334 27.33 -24.42 -12.93
C ASP A 334 27.02 -25.78 -12.26
N PRO A 335 27.39 -25.96 -10.97
CA PRO A 335 27.26 -27.24 -10.28
C PRO A 335 25.85 -27.50 -9.75
N ALA A 336 24.97 -26.49 -9.74
CA ALA A 336 23.64 -26.57 -9.14
C ALA A 336 22.53 -26.64 -10.19
N VAL A 337 22.67 -25.87 -11.28
CA VAL A 337 21.71 -25.85 -12.40
C VAL A 337 22.48 -26.13 -13.68
N PRO A 338 22.43 -27.37 -14.20
CA PRO A 338 23.08 -27.67 -15.48
C PRO A 338 22.62 -26.75 -16.61
N VAL A 339 23.59 -26.25 -17.39
CA VAL A 339 23.35 -25.33 -18.50
C VAL A 339 22.52 -25.92 -19.65
N SER A 340 22.46 -27.25 -19.74
CA SER A 340 21.69 -28.03 -20.72
C SER A 340 21.23 -29.36 -20.11
N GLY A 341 20.14 -29.90 -20.63
CA GLY A 341 19.51 -31.14 -20.22
C GLY A 341 18.28 -30.91 -19.34
N PRO A 342 17.52 -31.98 -19.02
CA PRO A 342 16.36 -31.91 -18.14
C PRO A 342 16.74 -31.46 -16.73
N LEU A 343 15.96 -30.52 -16.18
CA LEU A 343 16.19 -29.90 -14.87
C LEU A 343 14.99 -30.14 -13.95
N ALA A 344 15.28 -30.32 -12.66
CA ALA A 344 14.28 -30.43 -11.61
C ALA A 344 14.72 -29.67 -10.34
N ILE A 345 13.98 -28.62 -9.98
CA ILE A 345 14.19 -27.84 -8.74
C ILE A 345 12.86 -27.72 -8.00
N GLY A 346 12.68 -28.51 -6.93
CA GLY A 346 11.38 -28.61 -6.26
C GLY A 346 10.31 -29.15 -7.23
N PRO A 347 9.16 -28.47 -7.38
CA PRO A 347 8.15 -28.82 -8.38
C PRO A 347 8.52 -28.38 -9.81
N THR A 348 9.51 -27.49 -9.96
CA THR A 348 9.91 -26.94 -11.25
C THR A 348 10.49 -28.01 -12.16
N ARG A 349 10.06 -28.04 -13.43
CA ARG A 349 10.61 -28.88 -14.50
C ARG A 349 10.93 -28.00 -15.71
N GLY A 350 11.99 -28.34 -16.44
CA GLY A 350 12.37 -27.61 -17.64
C GLY A 350 13.68 -28.10 -18.25
N MET A 351 14.21 -27.35 -19.19
CA MET A 351 15.49 -27.57 -19.86
C MET A 351 16.41 -26.37 -19.61
N GLY A 352 17.72 -26.61 -19.63
CA GLY A 352 18.73 -25.58 -19.32
C GLY A 352 18.73 -24.41 -20.30
N SER A 353 19.38 -23.31 -19.88
CA SER A 353 19.38 -22.06 -20.67
C SER A 353 19.90 -22.24 -22.11
N ARG A 354 20.87 -23.14 -22.33
CA ARG A 354 21.37 -23.45 -23.68
C ARG A 354 20.27 -24.05 -24.56
N ASP A 355 19.44 -24.93 -24.01
CA ASP A 355 18.36 -25.58 -24.73
C ASP A 355 17.23 -24.60 -25.03
N MET A 356 16.88 -23.72 -24.08
CA MET A 356 15.90 -22.66 -24.28
C MET A 356 16.32 -21.69 -25.39
N VAL A 357 17.58 -21.26 -25.40
CA VAL A 357 18.13 -20.39 -26.46
C VAL A 357 18.16 -21.12 -27.80
N ALA A 358 18.53 -22.40 -27.83
CA ALA A 358 18.51 -23.20 -29.05
C ALA A 358 17.07 -23.33 -29.61
N ALA A 359 16.10 -23.55 -28.74
CA ALA A 359 14.68 -23.66 -29.10
C ALA A 359 14.13 -22.33 -29.64
N LEU A 360 14.48 -21.18 -29.04
CA LEU A 360 14.12 -19.85 -29.54
C LEU A 360 14.68 -19.60 -30.95
N LYS A 361 15.95 -19.93 -31.17
CA LYS A 361 16.58 -19.83 -32.50
C LYS A 361 15.90 -20.75 -33.51
N ALA A 362 15.57 -21.99 -33.12
CA ALA A 362 14.84 -22.93 -33.96
C ALA A 362 13.40 -22.45 -34.29
N ALA A 363 12.76 -21.72 -33.38
CA ALA A 363 11.46 -21.06 -33.60
C ALA A 363 11.55 -19.78 -34.44
N GLY A 364 12.74 -19.41 -34.91
CA GLY A 364 12.97 -18.25 -35.79
C GLY A 364 13.32 -16.95 -35.07
N SER A 365 13.67 -16.98 -33.78
CA SER A 365 14.12 -15.79 -33.07
C SER A 365 15.42 -15.23 -33.65
N THR A 366 15.40 -13.96 -34.02
CA THR A 366 16.58 -13.21 -34.49
C THR A 366 17.13 -12.25 -33.42
N VAL A 367 16.44 -12.13 -32.29
CA VAL A 367 16.73 -11.14 -31.24
C VAL A 367 17.26 -11.75 -29.94
N VAL A 368 17.22 -13.07 -29.78
CA VAL A 368 17.74 -13.75 -28.59
C VAL A 368 19.28 -13.68 -28.52
N GLN A 369 19.79 -13.26 -27.36
CA GLN A 369 21.21 -13.24 -27.00
C GLN A 369 21.50 -14.25 -25.89
N TYR A 370 22.74 -14.73 -25.85
CA TYR A 370 23.17 -15.70 -24.86
C TYR A 370 24.65 -15.52 -24.51
N THR A 371 24.93 -15.34 -23.23
CA THR A 371 26.29 -15.33 -22.69
C THR A 371 26.48 -16.57 -21.82
N GLN A 372 27.30 -17.49 -22.30
CA GLN A 372 27.76 -18.62 -21.52
C GLN A 372 29.18 -18.34 -21.03
N TYR A 373 29.39 -18.31 -19.71
CA TYR A 373 30.73 -18.16 -19.14
C TYR A 373 31.50 -19.48 -19.25
N GLU A 374 32.76 -19.41 -19.66
CA GLU A 374 33.64 -20.58 -19.76
C GLU A 374 33.94 -21.19 -18.38
N PRO A 375 34.21 -22.50 -18.30
CA PRO A 375 34.56 -23.15 -17.04
C PRO A 375 35.70 -22.44 -16.30
N GLY A 376 35.55 -22.23 -14.99
CA GLY A 376 36.51 -21.54 -14.14
C GLY A 376 36.47 -20.01 -14.22
N TYR A 377 35.66 -19.39 -15.09
CA TYR A 377 35.50 -17.94 -15.14
C TYR A 377 34.78 -17.40 -13.88
N VAL A 378 33.70 -18.07 -13.47
CA VAL A 378 32.93 -17.72 -12.27
C VAL A 378 33.46 -18.53 -11.08
N ALA A 379 34.56 -18.07 -10.51
CA ALA A 379 35.26 -18.72 -9.41
C ALA A 379 35.87 -17.69 -8.45
N PRO A 380 36.37 -18.10 -7.26
CA PRO A 380 37.05 -17.18 -6.36
C PRO A 380 38.25 -16.49 -7.04
N PRO A 381 38.48 -15.19 -6.83
CA PRO A 381 37.81 -14.32 -5.85
C PRO A 381 36.55 -13.62 -6.36
N LEU A 382 36.15 -13.81 -7.63
CA LEU A 382 34.99 -13.12 -8.21
C LEU A 382 33.68 -13.55 -7.53
N ALA A 383 33.49 -14.85 -7.34
CA ALA A 383 32.32 -15.41 -6.69
C ALA A 383 32.66 -16.75 -6.00
N PRO A 384 31.82 -17.25 -5.07
CA PRO A 384 32.12 -18.49 -4.34
C PRO A 384 32.25 -19.74 -5.23
N ASN A 385 31.42 -19.86 -6.27
CA ASN A 385 31.47 -20.95 -7.25
C ASN A 385 30.70 -20.56 -8.52
N ALA A 386 30.73 -21.43 -9.54
CA ALA A 386 30.16 -21.16 -10.87
C ALA A 386 28.64 -20.96 -10.89
N HIS A 387 27.90 -21.38 -9.87
CA HIS A 387 26.46 -21.12 -9.78
C HIS A 387 26.15 -19.61 -9.75
N PHE A 388 27.05 -18.81 -9.19
CA PHE A 388 26.92 -17.36 -9.02
C PHE A 388 27.13 -16.57 -10.33
N SER A 389 26.71 -17.12 -11.47
CA SER A 389 26.79 -16.49 -12.79
C SER A 389 26.06 -15.13 -12.88
N TRP A 390 25.20 -14.83 -11.90
CA TRP A 390 24.60 -13.51 -11.71
C TRP A 390 25.57 -12.41 -11.30
N VAL A 391 26.69 -12.72 -10.66
CA VAL A 391 27.72 -11.73 -10.28
C VAL A 391 28.26 -11.01 -11.53
N PRO A 392 28.82 -11.69 -12.54
CA PRO A 392 29.23 -11.03 -13.77
C PRO A 392 28.05 -10.57 -14.64
N ALA A 393 26.87 -11.23 -14.58
CA ALA A 393 25.72 -10.82 -15.40
C ALA A 393 25.17 -9.45 -14.96
N TYR A 394 24.91 -9.25 -13.66
CA TYR A 394 24.46 -7.95 -13.15
C TYR A 394 25.61 -6.92 -13.07
N GLY A 395 26.88 -7.34 -13.11
CA GLY A 395 28.03 -6.45 -13.30
C GLY A 395 28.23 -5.97 -14.74
N ASN A 396 27.46 -6.48 -15.71
CA ASN A 396 27.61 -6.17 -17.12
C ASN A 396 26.79 -4.93 -17.52
N GLN A 397 27.43 -3.76 -17.55
CA GLN A 397 26.77 -2.51 -17.94
C GLN A 397 26.18 -2.55 -19.37
N ALA A 398 26.78 -3.31 -20.29
CA ALA A 398 26.24 -3.44 -21.64
C ALA A 398 24.92 -4.23 -21.67
N ALA A 399 24.74 -5.20 -20.78
CA ALA A 399 23.48 -5.93 -20.64
C ALA A 399 22.38 -5.05 -20.02
N ILE A 400 22.75 -4.23 -19.03
CA ILE A 400 21.85 -3.24 -18.40
C ILE A 400 21.39 -2.22 -19.44
N ASP A 401 22.34 -1.60 -20.15
CA ASP A 401 22.06 -0.62 -21.20
C ASP A 401 21.23 -1.23 -22.35
N TRP A 402 21.52 -2.48 -22.73
CA TRP A 402 20.75 -3.22 -23.72
C TRP A 402 19.30 -3.41 -23.28
N MET A 403 19.05 -3.78 -22.01
CA MET A 403 17.69 -3.98 -21.51
C MET A 403 16.87 -2.70 -21.58
N PHE A 404 17.45 -1.56 -21.16
CA PHE A 404 16.77 -0.25 -21.22
C PHE A 404 16.57 0.30 -22.64
N ALA A 405 17.32 -0.22 -23.62
CA ALA A 405 17.10 0.11 -25.03
C ALA A 405 15.90 -0.64 -25.64
N GLN A 406 15.39 -1.67 -24.98
CA GLN A 406 14.24 -2.44 -25.48
C GLN A 406 12.94 -1.74 -25.17
N THR A 407 12.02 -1.75 -26.13
CA THR A 407 10.65 -1.27 -25.97
C THR A 407 9.69 -2.18 -26.71
N LYS A 408 8.50 -2.39 -26.15
CA LYS A 408 7.42 -3.09 -26.82
C LYS A 408 6.50 -2.08 -27.49
N THR A 409 6.44 -2.14 -28.83
CA THR A 409 5.67 -1.20 -29.68
C THR A 409 4.32 -1.75 -30.12
N ALA A 410 4.05 -3.05 -29.95
CA ALA A 410 2.74 -3.63 -30.21
C ALA A 410 1.77 -3.25 -29.08
N GLN A 411 1.13 -2.08 -29.22
CA GLN A 411 0.19 -1.56 -28.23
C GLN A 411 -1.24 -2.05 -28.42
N TYR A 412 -1.56 -2.73 -29.53
CA TYR A 412 -2.92 -3.21 -29.81
C TYR A 412 -2.94 -4.64 -30.29
N LYS A 413 -3.93 -5.39 -29.83
CA LYS A 413 -4.23 -6.74 -30.29
C LYS A 413 -5.67 -6.78 -30.76
N SER A 414 -5.89 -7.14 -32.03
CA SER A 414 -7.23 -7.33 -32.56
C SER A 414 -7.63 -8.80 -32.60
N THR A 415 -8.84 -9.12 -32.17
CA THR A 415 -9.49 -10.41 -32.39
C THR A 415 -10.70 -10.20 -33.30
N LEU A 416 -10.75 -10.90 -34.44
CA LEU A 416 -11.94 -10.92 -35.28
C LEU A 416 -13.00 -11.81 -34.61
N LEU A 417 -14.10 -11.21 -34.16
CA LEU A 417 -15.19 -11.93 -33.48
C LEU A 417 -16.16 -12.56 -34.48
N GLN A 418 -16.49 -11.81 -35.53
CA GLN A 418 -17.27 -12.25 -36.69
C GLN A 418 -16.95 -11.32 -37.87
N PRO A 419 -17.33 -11.66 -39.12
CA PRO A 419 -17.09 -10.78 -40.27
C PRO A 419 -17.58 -9.35 -40.01
N GLY A 420 -16.67 -8.37 -40.14
CA GLY A 420 -16.98 -6.97 -39.87
C GLY A 420 -17.03 -6.57 -38.39
N LEU A 421 -16.62 -7.43 -37.45
CA LEU A 421 -16.57 -7.10 -36.01
C LEU A 421 -15.22 -7.52 -35.42
N TRP A 422 -14.46 -6.53 -34.95
CA TRP A 422 -13.21 -6.74 -34.24
C TRP A 422 -13.33 -6.24 -32.81
N ARG A 423 -12.79 -7.02 -31.87
CA ARG A 423 -12.35 -6.49 -30.58
C ARG A 423 -10.90 -6.05 -30.73
N ILE A 424 -10.58 -4.86 -30.25
CA ILE A 424 -9.22 -4.31 -30.19
C ILE A 424 -8.93 -4.07 -28.71
N ASP A 425 -7.93 -4.73 -28.18
CA ASP A 425 -7.48 -4.52 -26.81
C ASP A 425 -6.20 -3.68 -26.84
N ASP A 426 -6.14 -2.61 -26.05
CA ASP A 426 -4.90 -1.86 -25.86
C ASP A 426 -4.02 -2.48 -24.76
N PHE A 427 -2.71 -2.32 -24.90
CA PHE A 427 -1.77 -3.16 -24.18
C PHE A 427 -1.18 -2.47 -22.94
N ARG A 428 -1.59 -2.95 -21.75
CA ARG A 428 -1.03 -2.62 -20.43
C ARG A 428 -0.16 -3.71 -19.81
N GLY A 429 0.40 -4.65 -20.57
CA GLY A 429 1.13 -5.72 -19.89
C GLY A 429 0.20 -6.76 -19.27
N GLY A 430 -0.93 -7.06 -19.92
CA GLY A 430 -1.80 -8.20 -19.59
C GLY A 430 -2.95 -7.91 -18.61
N PHE A 431 -2.82 -6.90 -17.75
CA PHE A 431 -3.87 -6.48 -16.81
C PHE A 431 -4.28 -5.02 -17.06
N GLY A 432 -5.58 -4.72 -17.02
CA GLY A 432 -6.08 -3.36 -17.26
C GLY A 432 -6.14 -2.90 -18.72
N SER A 433 -6.23 -3.81 -19.70
CA SER A 433 -6.48 -3.43 -21.10
C SER A 433 -7.93 -2.95 -21.27
N ALA A 434 -8.12 -1.83 -21.95
CA ALA A 434 -9.44 -1.41 -22.42
C ALA A 434 -9.77 -2.14 -23.72
N SER A 435 -11.00 -2.63 -23.81
CA SER A 435 -11.54 -3.30 -24.99
C SER A 435 -12.35 -2.30 -25.80
N MET A 436 -11.89 -2.06 -27.02
CA MET A 436 -12.57 -1.26 -28.03
C MET A 436 -13.18 -2.18 -29.08
N TYR A 437 -14.25 -1.76 -29.75
CA TYR A 437 -14.89 -2.58 -30.76
C TYR A 437 -15.04 -1.83 -32.08
N LEU A 438 -14.54 -2.41 -33.16
CA LEU A 438 -14.72 -1.91 -34.51
C LEU A 438 -15.83 -2.71 -35.20
N VAL A 439 -16.89 -2.03 -35.60
CA VAL A 439 -18.06 -2.60 -36.28
C VAL A 439 -18.20 -2.01 -37.68
N GLU A 440 -18.10 -2.83 -38.72
CA GLU A 440 -18.35 -2.43 -40.10
C GLU A 440 -19.84 -2.49 -40.45
N GLY A 441 -20.37 -1.40 -40.98
CA GLY A 441 -21.59 -1.41 -41.80
C GLY A 441 -21.25 -1.45 -43.29
N LYS A 442 -22.20 -1.03 -44.13
CA LYS A 442 -22.02 -0.94 -45.59
C LYS A 442 -21.31 0.34 -46.01
N ASP A 443 -21.63 1.45 -45.35
CA ASP A 443 -21.22 2.79 -45.78
C ASP A 443 -20.06 3.34 -44.92
N LYS A 444 -20.00 2.94 -43.64
CA LYS A 444 -18.96 3.33 -42.68
C LYS A 444 -18.78 2.28 -41.58
N ALA A 445 -17.69 2.41 -40.82
CA ALA A 445 -17.44 1.65 -39.61
C ALA A 445 -17.62 2.52 -38.36
N LEU A 446 -18.02 1.90 -37.25
CA LEU A 446 -18.11 2.50 -35.92
C LEU A 446 -17.05 1.91 -35.01
N LEU A 447 -16.19 2.76 -34.46
CA LEU A 447 -15.32 2.40 -33.35
C LEU A 447 -16.01 2.77 -32.04
N ILE A 448 -16.19 1.79 -31.16
CA ILE A 448 -16.75 1.96 -29.83
C ILE A 448 -15.58 2.03 -28.85
N ASP A 449 -15.46 3.17 -28.18
CA ASP A 449 -14.36 3.56 -27.28
C ASP A 449 -12.97 3.62 -27.93
N THR A 450 -12.01 4.23 -27.23
CA THR A 450 -10.67 4.56 -27.78
C THR A 450 -9.49 4.23 -26.87
N GLY A 451 -9.74 3.53 -25.77
CA GLY A 451 -8.67 3.04 -24.91
C GLY A 451 -7.94 4.13 -24.10
N MET A 452 -6.81 3.74 -23.53
CA MET A 452 -6.01 4.40 -22.50
C MET A 452 -5.12 5.56 -22.97
N GLY A 453 -5.14 5.95 -24.25
CA GLY A 453 -4.40 7.14 -24.71
C GLY A 453 -2.97 6.93 -25.21
N THR A 454 -2.51 5.70 -25.44
CA THR A 454 -1.17 5.44 -26.00
C THR A 454 -1.25 4.87 -27.41
N GLY A 455 -0.39 5.37 -28.32
CA GLY A 455 -0.13 4.79 -29.63
C GLY A 455 -0.86 5.47 -30.79
N ASP A 456 -0.85 4.81 -31.96
CA ASP A 456 -1.56 5.24 -33.18
C ASP A 456 -2.75 4.31 -33.46
N LEU A 457 -3.81 4.46 -32.67
CA LEU A 457 -5.04 3.68 -32.82
C LEU A 457 -5.71 3.95 -34.17
N ALA A 458 -5.71 5.19 -34.64
CA ALA A 458 -6.31 5.53 -35.95
C ALA A 458 -5.57 4.83 -37.09
N GLY A 459 -4.23 4.81 -37.07
CA GLY A 459 -3.41 4.05 -38.01
C GLY A 459 -3.66 2.55 -37.91
N TYR A 460 -3.76 2.01 -36.69
CA TYR A 460 -4.05 0.58 -36.46
C TYR A 460 -5.43 0.18 -37.01
N VAL A 461 -6.48 0.95 -36.71
CA VAL A 461 -7.85 0.70 -37.21
C VAL A 461 -7.90 0.70 -38.74
N ARG A 462 -7.13 1.57 -39.42
CA ARG A 462 -7.03 1.59 -40.90
C ARG A 462 -6.37 0.35 -41.50
N THR A 463 -5.69 -0.46 -40.69
CA THR A 463 -5.20 -1.79 -41.11
C THR A 463 -6.32 -2.83 -41.13
N LEU A 464 -7.35 -2.65 -40.29
CA LEU A 464 -8.49 -3.57 -40.14
C LEU A 464 -9.62 -3.26 -41.12
N THR A 465 -9.92 -1.97 -41.36
CA THR A 465 -11.00 -1.52 -42.26
C THR A 465 -10.53 -0.49 -43.28
N LYS A 466 -11.23 -0.43 -44.42
CA LYS A 466 -11.09 0.62 -45.44
C LYS A 466 -12.27 1.60 -45.47
N LEU A 467 -13.30 1.35 -44.67
CA LEU A 467 -14.45 2.24 -44.57
C LEU A 467 -14.09 3.51 -43.79
N PRO A 468 -14.79 4.64 -44.03
CA PRO A 468 -14.74 5.78 -43.12
C PRO A 468 -15.10 5.35 -41.70
N VAL A 469 -14.37 5.85 -40.69
CA VAL A 469 -14.58 5.49 -39.28
C VAL A 469 -15.17 6.67 -38.52
N GLU A 470 -16.30 6.45 -37.86
CA GLU A 470 -16.81 7.34 -36.81
C GLU A 470 -16.59 6.67 -35.44
N VAL A 471 -16.50 7.47 -34.38
CA VAL A 471 -16.26 6.96 -33.02
C VAL A 471 -17.44 7.29 -32.11
N VAL A 472 -17.83 6.38 -31.24
CA VAL A 472 -18.75 6.64 -30.13
C VAL A 472 -18.12 6.22 -28.81
N LEU A 473 -18.17 7.11 -27.82
CA LEU A 473 -17.69 6.87 -26.47
C LEU A 473 -18.86 6.41 -25.60
N THR A 474 -18.71 5.28 -24.91
CA THR A 474 -19.72 4.76 -23.99
C THR A 474 -19.84 5.60 -22.73
N HIS A 475 -18.74 6.21 -22.29
CA HIS A 475 -18.68 7.18 -21.19
C HIS A 475 -17.34 7.95 -21.17
N GLY A 476 -17.22 8.92 -20.27
CA GLY A 476 -16.10 9.87 -20.21
C GLY A 476 -14.88 9.50 -19.35
N HIS A 477 -14.63 8.24 -18.99
CA HIS A 477 -13.43 7.88 -18.24
C HIS A 477 -12.16 7.82 -19.11
N PRO A 478 -10.95 8.05 -18.54
CA PRO A 478 -9.70 8.16 -19.30
C PRO A 478 -9.35 6.96 -20.18
N ASP A 479 -9.76 5.77 -19.75
CA ASP A 479 -9.60 4.47 -20.41
C ASP A 479 -10.55 4.24 -21.60
N HIS A 480 -11.55 5.09 -21.78
CA HIS A 480 -12.45 5.04 -22.93
C HIS A 480 -12.21 6.19 -23.90
N VAL A 481 -11.77 7.36 -23.41
CA VAL A 481 -11.61 8.58 -24.20
C VAL A 481 -10.19 8.89 -24.63
N GLY A 482 -9.20 8.12 -24.17
CA GLY A 482 -7.79 8.50 -24.21
C GLY A 482 -7.24 8.79 -25.61
N GLN A 483 -7.76 8.16 -26.66
CA GLN A 483 -7.31 8.35 -28.05
C GLN A 483 -8.38 8.95 -28.97
N ALA A 484 -9.47 9.46 -28.40
CA ALA A 484 -10.53 10.11 -29.16
C ALA A 484 -10.01 11.28 -30.01
N ASN A 485 -8.87 11.86 -29.64
CA ASN A 485 -8.29 12.96 -30.37
C ASN A 485 -7.79 12.61 -31.78
N GLN A 486 -7.54 11.32 -32.06
CA GLN A 486 -7.04 10.82 -33.35
C GLN A 486 -8.11 10.71 -34.45
N PHE A 487 -9.38 10.96 -34.10
CA PHE A 487 -10.52 10.77 -35.00
C PHE A 487 -11.31 12.07 -35.21
N ASP A 488 -11.82 12.26 -36.42
CA ASP A 488 -12.47 13.52 -36.82
C ASP A 488 -13.86 13.69 -36.22
N LYS A 489 -14.66 12.61 -36.18
CA LYS A 489 -16.05 12.63 -35.68
C LYS A 489 -16.23 11.65 -34.54
N VAL A 490 -16.45 12.20 -33.34
CA VAL A 490 -16.58 11.45 -32.10
C VAL A 490 -17.86 11.84 -31.38
N TYR A 491 -18.72 10.87 -31.08
CA TYR A 491 -19.93 11.04 -30.29
C TYR A 491 -19.66 10.79 -28.81
N MET A 492 -20.22 11.61 -27.92
CA MET A 492 -20.17 11.43 -26.47
C MET A 492 -21.36 12.12 -25.81
N ALA A 493 -21.86 11.60 -24.68
CA ALA A 493 -22.90 12.27 -23.92
C ALA A 493 -22.34 13.53 -23.23
N GLN A 494 -22.99 14.69 -23.41
CA GLN A 494 -22.53 15.95 -22.82
C GLN A 494 -22.41 15.93 -21.28
N LYS A 495 -23.16 15.03 -20.63
CA LYS A 495 -23.16 14.87 -19.17
C LYS A 495 -21.80 14.43 -18.60
N ASP A 496 -20.94 13.83 -19.41
CA ASP A 496 -19.61 13.37 -18.98
C ASP A 496 -18.50 14.40 -19.15
N VAL A 497 -18.78 15.57 -19.75
CA VAL A 497 -17.77 16.63 -19.91
C VAL A 497 -17.20 17.08 -18.57
N ALA A 498 -17.97 17.03 -17.49
CA ALA A 498 -17.49 17.36 -16.15
C ALA A 498 -16.38 16.42 -15.65
N LEU A 499 -16.31 15.18 -16.14
CA LEU A 499 -15.29 14.20 -15.77
C LEU A 499 -13.91 14.60 -16.29
N PHE A 500 -13.83 15.39 -17.37
CA PHE A 500 -12.55 15.75 -17.97
C PHE A 500 -11.71 16.60 -17.03
N GLY A 501 -12.35 17.54 -16.31
CA GLY A 501 -11.69 18.31 -15.27
C GLY A 501 -11.30 17.46 -14.06
N LEU A 502 -12.13 16.47 -13.71
CA LEU A 502 -11.93 15.58 -12.57
C LEU A 502 -10.73 14.64 -12.75
N PHE A 503 -10.56 14.12 -13.98
CA PHE A 503 -9.49 13.17 -14.33
C PHE A 503 -8.33 13.79 -15.12
N GLY A 504 -8.34 15.12 -15.32
CA GLY A 504 -7.26 15.82 -16.04
C GLY A 504 -7.15 15.46 -17.52
N ILE A 505 -8.26 15.08 -18.17
CA ILE A 505 -8.29 14.73 -19.60
C ILE A 505 -8.07 16.00 -20.44
N LYS A 506 -6.96 16.05 -21.16
CA LYS A 506 -6.53 17.22 -21.96
C LYS A 506 -7.09 17.19 -23.39
N THR A 507 -8.41 17.03 -23.53
CA THR A 507 -9.12 17.04 -24.82
C THR A 507 -10.19 18.12 -24.80
N ASP A 508 -10.31 18.91 -25.87
CA ASP A 508 -11.34 19.94 -26.00
C ASP A 508 -12.75 19.30 -26.05
N PRO A 509 -13.62 19.53 -25.05
CA PRO A 509 -14.96 18.94 -25.04
C PRO A 509 -15.86 19.44 -26.16
N ALA A 510 -15.60 20.62 -26.74
CA ALA A 510 -16.42 21.19 -27.81
C ALA A 510 -16.34 20.41 -29.13
N ARG A 511 -15.36 19.50 -29.28
CA ARG A 511 -15.22 18.66 -30.47
C ARG A 511 -16.24 17.52 -30.55
N PHE A 512 -16.82 17.11 -29.41
CA PHE A 512 -17.68 15.94 -29.37
C PHE A 512 -19.07 16.27 -29.88
N VAL A 513 -19.61 15.38 -30.71
CA VAL A 513 -21.00 15.42 -31.12
C VAL A 513 -21.84 14.86 -29.97
N ASN A 514 -22.69 15.70 -29.37
CA ASN A 514 -23.55 15.24 -28.28
C ASN A 514 -24.46 14.10 -28.75
N ILE A 515 -24.53 13.04 -27.95
CA ILE A 515 -25.41 11.89 -28.17
C ILE A 515 -26.32 11.68 -26.96
N GLN A 516 -27.57 11.28 -27.22
CA GLN A 516 -28.60 11.10 -26.18
C GLN A 516 -29.45 9.85 -26.42
N ALA A 517 -30.18 9.44 -25.40
CA ALA A 517 -31.08 8.28 -25.49
C ALA A 517 -32.09 8.43 -26.64
N GLY A 518 -32.24 7.37 -27.42
CA GLY A 518 -33.12 7.33 -28.59
C GLY A 518 -32.45 7.78 -29.89
N ASP A 519 -31.26 8.39 -29.85
CA ASP A 519 -30.47 8.62 -31.06
C ASP A 519 -30.08 7.29 -31.70
N THR A 520 -29.82 7.31 -33.01
CA THR A 520 -29.40 6.13 -33.78
C THR A 520 -28.18 6.46 -34.64
N ILE A 521 -27.16 5.61 -34.57
CA ILE A 521 -25.99 5.67 -35.47
C ILE A 521 -26.17 4.63 -36.57
N ASP A 522 -26.53 5.07 -37.77
CA ASP A 522 -26.67 4.22 -38.96
C ASP A 522 -25.34 4.07 -39.70
N LEU A 523 -24.92 2.82 -39.94
CA LEU A 523 -23.68 2.45 -40.64
C LEU A 523 -23.93 1.95 -42.07
N GLY A 524 -25.18 1.96 -42.53
CA GLY A 524 -25.63 1.34 -43.77
C GLY A 524 -25.87 -0.15 -43.57
N GLY A 525 -27.11 -0.53 -43.27
CA GLY A 525 -27.51 -1.93 -43.07
C GLY A 525 -27.28 -2.50 -41.66
N LYS A 526 -26.60 -1.74 -40.77
CA LYS A 526 -26.52 -1.92 -39.31
C LYS A 526 -26.76 -0.56 -38.65
N ALA A 527 -27.44 -0.56 -37.49
CA ALA A 527 -27.71 0.67 -36.76
C ALA A 527 -27.71 0.42 -35.25
N PHE A 528 -27.12 1.34 -34.49
CA PHE A 528 -27.07 1.28 -33.03
C PHE A 528 -28.01 2.31 -32.42
N GLU A 529 -29.02 1.84 -31.67
CA GLU A 529 -29.87 2.68 -30.81
C GLU A 529 -29.12 3.00 -29.52
N VAL A 530 -29.13 4.27 -29.12
CA VAL A 530 -28.50 4.74 -27.88
C VAL A 530 -29.45 4.61 -26.71
N ILE A 531 -29.03 3.91 -25.66
CA ILE A 531 -29.77 3.73 -24.41
C ILE A 531 -28.98 4.42 -23.30
N ALA A 532 -29.59 5.38 -22.60
CA ALA A 532 -28.94 5.97 -21.43
C ALA A 532 -28.98 5.02 -20.23
N ILE A 533 -27.83 4.79 -19.60
CA ILE A 533 -27.66 3.99 -18.38
C ILE A 533 -26.85 4.82 -17.36
N PRO A 534 -27.36 5.98 -16.92
CA PRO A 534 -26.66 6.80 -15.95
C PRO A 534 -26.46 6.01 -14.64
N GLY A 535 -25.24 6.03 -14.11
CA GLY A 535 -24.81 5.18 -13.01
C GLY A 535 -23.31 5.30 -12.82
N HIS A 536 -22.56 4.42 -13.49
CA HIS A 536 -21.09 4.43 -13.49
C HIS A 536 -20.52 5.82 -13.83
N THR A 537 -21.14 6.51 -14.78
CA THR A 537 -21.02 7.95 -14.96
C THR A 537 -22.39 8.60 -15.20
N PRO A 538 -22.52 9.94 -15.13
CA PRO A 538 -23.78 10.62 -15.42
C PRO A 538 -24.22 10.48 -16.89
N GLY A 539 -23.28 10.27 -17.81
CA GLY A 539 -23.46 10.18 -19.25
C GLY A 539 -23.34 8.76 -19.82
N SER A 540 -23.08 7.74 -19.01
CA SER A 540 -22.99 6.34 -19.45
C SER A 540 -24.14 5.92 -20.37
N ILE A 541 -23.79 5.31 -21.50
CA ILE A 541 -24.73 4.77 -22.49
C ILE A 541 -24.46 3.29 -22.78
N ALA A 542 -25.48 2.60 -23.32
CA ALA A 542 -25.30 1.40 -24.12
C ALA A 542 -25.74 1.63 -25.56
N LEU A 543 -25.19 0.82 -26.47
CA LEU A 543 -25.46 0.85 -27.89
C LEU A 543 -26.06 -0.50 -28.29
N LEU A 544 -27.31 -0.51 -28.71
CA LEU A 544 -28.05 -1.71 -29.08
C LEU A 544 -28.22 -1.80 -30.60
N ASP A 545 -27.64 -2.84 -31.21
CA ASP A 545 -28.02 -3.30 -32.55
C ASP A 545 -29.04 -4.43 -32.39
N ALA A 546 -30.32 -4.09 -32.59
CA ALA A 546 -31.41 -5.05 -32.43
C ALA A 546 -31.43 -6.14 -33.53
N LYS A 547 -30.86 -5.85 -34.71
CA LYS A 547 -30.89 -6.76 -35.86
C LYS A 547 -29.88 -7.89 -35.65
N ASP A 548 -28.66 -7.53 -35.27
CA ASP A 548 -27.57 -8.48 -35.05
C ASP A 548 -27.41 -8.89 -33.58
N GLN A 549 -28.29 -8.39 -32.71
CA GLN A 549 -28.34 -8.66 -31.27
C GLN A 549 -27.00 -8.37 -30.58
N LEU A 550 -26.40 -7.21 -30.88
CA LEU A 550 -25.19 -6.72 -30.22
C LEU A 550 -25.58 -5.66 -29.19
N LEU A 551 -24.94 -5.69 -28.02
CA LEU A 551 -25.10 -4.66 -26.99
C LEU A 551 -23.73 -4.26 -26.45
N ALA A 552 -23.28 -3.06 -26.80
CA ALA A 552 -22.10 -2.48 -26.17
C ALA A 552 -22.50 -1.67 -24.93
N THR A 553 -21.84 -1.93 -23.80
CA THR A 553 -22.19 -1.28 -22.52
C THR A 553 -21.04 -0.49 -21.90
N GLY A 554 -19.82 -0.64 -22.43
CA GLY A 554 -18.61 -0.21 -21.73
C GLY A 554 -18.62 -0.77 -20.30
N ASP A 555 -18.40 0.12 -19.33
CA ASP A 555 -18.38 -0.22 -17.91
C ASP A 555 -19.71 -0.04 -17.19
N ALA A 556 -20.76 0.43 -17.89
CA ALA A 556 -22.02 0.82 -17.27
C ALA A 556 -22.74 -0.32 -16.53
N ILE A 557 -22.49 -1.57 -16.92
CA ILE A 557 -22.92 -2.77 -16.18
C ILE A 557 -21.74 -3.65 -15.76
N GLY A 558 -20.49 -3.22 -16.03
CA GLY A 558 -19.27 -3.96 -15.72
C GLY A 558 -18.91 -5.01 -16.77
N SER A 559 -17.75 -5.62 -16.60
CA SER A 559 -17.18 -6.57 -17.57
C SER A 559 -17.09 -8.00 -17.02
N GLY A 560 -18.06 -8.40 -16.19
CA GLY A 560 -18.19 -9.78 -15.68
C GLY A 560 -17.39 -10.10 -14.42
N SER A 561 -16.59 -9.15 -13.90
CA SER A 561 -15.95 -9.24 -12.58
C SER A 561 -16.65 -8.36 -11.55
N ASN A 562 -16.74 -7.05 -11.79
CA ASN A 562 -17.26 -6.02 -10.89
C ASN A 562 -17.66 -4.75 -11.67
N VAL A 563 -18.56 -3.95 -11.09
CA VAL A 563 -18.88 -2.58 -11.53
C VAL A 563 -18.32 -1.60 -10.53
N TRP A 564 -17.51 -0.65 -10.99
CA TRP A 564 -16.95 0.39 -10.13
C TRP A 564 -17.95 1.54 -9.99
N MET A 565 -18.66 1.56 -8.86
CA MET A 565 -19.59 2.63 -8.46
C MET A 565 -19.03 3.49 -7.31
N HIS A 566 -17.75 3.34 -6.96
CA HIS A 566 -17.10 4.09 -5.88
C HIS A 566 -16.18 5.22 -6.38
N ILE A 567 -15.85 5.26 -7.68
CA ILE A 567 -14.93 6.23 -8.26
C ILE A 567 -15.54 7.63 -8.42
N PRO A 568 -14.72 8.69 -8.44
CA PRO A 568 -15.20 10.06 -8.59
C PRO A 568 -16.06 10.24 -9.86
N GLY A 569 -17.26 10.78 -9.70
CA GLY A 569 -18.18 11.03 -10.81
C GLY A 569 -19.31 9.99 -10.96
N THR A 570 -19.29 8.90 -10.18
CA THR A 570 -20.41 7.94 -10.16
C THR A 570 -21.67 8.55 -9.56
N LEU A 571 -22.83 8.13 -10.06
CA LEU A 571 -24.13 8.51 -9.51
C LEU A 571 -24.52 7.63 -8.31
N PRO A 572 -25.39 8.14 -7.43
CA PRO A 572 -25.93 7.34 -6.33
C PRO A 572 -26.60 6.04 -6.81
N LEU A 573 -26.47 4.97 -6.01
CA LEU A 573 -27.04 3.66 -6.33
C LEU A 573 -28.55 3.68 -6.59
N ASP A 574 -29.32 4.56 -5.94
CA ASP A 574 -30.75 4.70 -6.20
C ASP A 574 -31.07 5.15 -7.64
N GLN A 575 -30.21 5.97 -8.24
CA GLN A 575 -30.31 6.36 -9.65
C GLN A 575 -29.88 5.21 -10.57
N TYR A 576 -28.78 4.53 -10.23
CA TYR A 576 -28.30 3.40 -11.01
C TYR A 576 -29.31 2.25 -11.04
N TRP A 577 -30.00 1.98 -9.93
CA TRP A 577 -31.10 1.01 -9.85
C TRP A 577 -32.22 1.30 -10.87
N VAL A 578 -32.59 2.57 -11.04
CA VAL A 578 -33.58 2.98 -12.04
C VAL A 578 -33.09 2.69 -13.46
N SER A 579 -31.81 2.93 -13.74
CA SER A 579 -31.18 2.64 -15.04
C SER A 579 -31.18 1.15 -15.33
N LEU A 580 -30.76 0.32 -14.38
CA LEU A 580 -30.76 -1.14 -14.51
C LEU A 580 -32.15 -1.70 -14.76
N ARG A 581 -33.19 -1.18 -14.09
CA ARG A 581 -34.59 -1.57 -14.34
C ARG A 581 -35.04 -1.29 -15.76
N LYS A 582 -34.70 -0.11 -16.30
CA LYS A 582 -35.06 0.29 -17.66
C LYS A 582 -34.31 -0.55 -18.69
N LEU A 583 -33.02 -0.80 -18.45
CA LEU A 583 -32.20 -1.66 -19.29
C LEU A 583 -32.76 -3.08 -19.31
N GLU A 584 -32.94 -3.73 -18.16
CA GLU A 584 -33.49 -5.09 -18.06
C GLU A 584 -34.83 -5.20 -18.81
N ALA A 585 -35.73 -4.23 -18.65
CA ALA A 585 -37.01 -4.21 -19.36
C ALA A 585 -36.86 -4.13 -20.89
N LYS A 586 -35.92 -3.31 -21.39
CA LYS A 586 -35.62 -3.20 -22.82
C LYS A 586 -35.02 -4.50 -23.38
N LEU A 587 -34.21 -5.21 -22.60
CA LEU A 587 -33.48 -6.40 -23.06
C LEU A 587 -34.30 -7.70 -23.05
N LYS A 588 -35.43 -7.77 -22.33
CA LYS A 588 -36.27 -8.99 -22.20
C LYS A 588 -36.77 -9.61 -23.51
N GLY A 589 -36.85 -8.83 -24.59
CA GLY A 589 -37.31 -9.29 -25.90
C GLY A 589 -36.26 -10.03 -26.74
N PHE A 590 -34.98 -9.98 -26.34
CA PHE A 590 -33.88 -10.54 -27.12
C PHE A 590 -33.53 -11.96 -26.66
N LYS A 591 -33.27 -12.87 -27.61
CA LYS A 591 -33.00 -14.27 -27.31
C LYS A 591 -31.51 -14.53 -27.04
N HIS A 592 -30.63 -13.86 -27.78
CA HIS A 592 -29.19 -14.07 -27.76
C HIS A 592 -28.44 -12.74 -27.99
N LEU A 593 -28.26 -11.95 -26.93
CA LEU A 593 -27.42 -10.75 -27.00
C LEU A 593 -25.95 -11.10 -26.84
N THR A 594 -25.12 -10.59 -27.74
CA THR A 594 -23.66 -10.56 -27.56
C THR A 594 -23.30 -9.24 -26.89
N TYR A 595 -22.74 -9.32 -25.69
CA TYR A 595 -22.31 -8.17 -24.91
C TYR A 595 -20.90 -7.76 -25.34
N LEU A 596 -20.71 -6.46 -25.62
CA LEU A 596 -19.42 -5.85 -25.94
C LEU A 596 -19.03 -4.95 -24.75
N VAL A 597 -18.15 -5.46 -23.88
CA VAL A 597 -17.84 -4.89 -22.57
C VAL A 597 -16.56 -4.05 -22.59
N GLY A 598 -16.40 -3.11 -21.65
CA GLY A 598 -15.25 -2.21 -21.61
C GLY A 598 -13.91 -2.92 -21.34
N HIS A 599 -13.92 -4.07 -20.68
CA HIS A 599 -12.71 -4.80 -20.28
C HIS A 599 -12.89 -6.31 -20.43
N GLN A 600 -12.75 -6.82 -21.66
CA GLN A 600 -13.02 -8.23 -21.96
C GLN A 600 -12.19 -9.24 -21.15
N TRP A 601 -10.99 -8.87 -20.72
CA TRP A 601 -10.13 -9.71 -19.89
C TRP A 601 -10.71 -9.98 -18.49
N GLN A 602 -11.65 -9.15 -18.03
CA GLN A 602 -12.38 -9.34 -16.77
C GLN A 602 -13.52 -10.36 -16.90
N GLU A 603 -13.98 -10.63 -18.13
CA GLU A 603 -15.12 -11.50 -18.39
C GLU A 603 -14.71 -12.97 -18.30
N LYS A 604 -14.94 -13.59 -17.14
CA LYS A 604 -14.66 -15.01 -16.92
C LYS A 604 -15.67 -15.93 -17.61
N THR A 605 -16.91 -15.46 -17.72
CA THR A 605 -18.02 -16.16 -18.38
C THR A 605 -18.85 -15.16 -19.16
N PRO A 606 -19.43 -15.55 -20.31
CA PRO A 606 -20.27 -14.67 -21.10
C PRO A 606 -21.36 -13.97 -20.28
N ILE A 607 -21.41 -12.63 -20.34
CA ILE A 607 -22.48 -11.83 -19.72
C ILE A 607 -23.81 -12.18 -20.39
N THR A 608 -24.86 -12.25 -19.58
CA THR A 608 -26.22 -12.56 -20.02
C THR A 608 -27.22 -11.58 -19.42
N LEU A 609 -28.48 -11.64 -19.86
CA LEU A 609 -29.57 -10.92 -19.20
C LEU A 609 -29.72 -11.28 -17.71
N GLN A 610 -29.33 -12.50 -17.32
CA GLN A 610 -29.34 -12.91 -15.91
C GLN A 610 -28.35 -12.07 -15.10
N TYR A 611 -27.17 -11.75 -15.63
CA TYR A 611 -26.20 -10.89 -14.96
C TYR A 611 -26.74 -9.47 -14.72
N VAL A 612 -27.43 -8.88 -15.70
CA VAL A 612 -28.09 -7.56 -15.54
C VAL A 612 -29.19 -7.63 -14.47
N THR A 613 -29.92 -8.75 -14.42
CA THR A 613 -30.96 -9.00 -13.40
C THR A 613 -30.35 -9.14 -12.00
N ASP A 614 -29.27 -9.91 -11.88
CA ASP A 614 -28.53 -10.11 -10.63
C ASP A 614 -27.96 -8.79 -10.13
N MET A 615 -27.37 -7.97 -11.02
CA MET A 615 -26.85 -6.64 -10.69
C MET A 615 -27.95 -5.71 -10.17
N ARG A 616 -29.12 -5.71 -10.80
CA ARG A 616 -30.28 -4.94 -10.32
C ARG A 616 -30.70 -5.37 -8.92
N ILE A 617 -30.79 -6.68 -8.67
CA ILE A 617 -31.17 -7.23 -7.36
C ILE A 617 -30.11 -6.92 -6.31
N LEU A 618 -28.83 -7.00 -6.66
CA LEU A 618 -27.72 -6.63 -5.79
C LEU A 618 -27.82 -5.18 -5.33
N VAL A 619 -28.02 -4.25 -6.27
CA VAL A 619 -28.22 -2.83 -5.97
C VAL A 619 -29.45 -2.62 -5.09
N GLU A 620 -30.57 -3.29 -5.38
CA GLU A 620 -31.80 -3.23 -4.58
C GLU A 620 -31.58 -3.70 -3.13
N LYS A 621 -30.93 -4.85 -2.95
CA LYS A 621 -30.60 -5.40 -1.63
C LYS A 621 -29.64 -4.51 -0.86
N THR A 622 -28.68 -3.90 -1.56
CA THR A 622 -27.74 -2.93 -0.98
C THR A 622 -28.48 -1.70 -0.46
N LEU A 623 -29.38 -1.12 -1.27
CA LEU A 623 -30.22 0.02 -0.87
C LEU A 623 -31.16 -0.31 0.31
N HIS A 624 -31.54 -1.58 0.47
CA HIS A 624 -32.38 -2.04 1.58
C HIS A 624 -31.59 -2.51 2.81
N GLY A 625 -30.25 -2.51 2.77
CA GLY A 625 -29.42 -2.96 3.88
C GLY A 625 -29.39 -4.48 4.09
N GLU A 626 -29.81 -5.26 3.08
CA GLU A 626 -29.92 -6.71 3.16
C GLU A 626 -28.58 -7.43 2.88
N VAL A 627 -27.53 -6.68 2.54
CA VAL A 627 -26.21 -7.20 2.23
C VAL A 627 -25.21 -6.78 3.30
N VAL A 628 -24.39 -7.73 3.76
CA VAL A 628 -23.16 -7.44 4.49
C VAL A 628 -22.04 -7.39 3.46
N ALA A 629 -21.57 -6.17 3.15
CA ALA A 629 -20.49 -5.97 2.21
C ALA A 629 -19.13 -6.32 2.84
N LYS A 630 -18.11 -6.44 2.00
CA LYS A 630 -16.72 -6.62 2.43
C LYS A 630 -15.89 -5.39 2.02
N PRO A 631 -14.77 -5.11 2.69
CA PRO A 631 -13.82 -4.10 2.22
C PRO A 631 -13.38 -4.40 0.78
N TYR A 632 -13.33 -3.38 -0.06
CA TYR A 632 -12.78 -3.52 -1.41
C TYR A 632 -11.26 -3.80 -1.34
N PRO A 633 -10.74 -4.82 -2.04
CA PRO A 633 -9.37 -5.31 -1.87
C PRO A 633 -8.29 -4.40 -2.47
N ASP A 634 -8.59 -3.57 -3.47
CA ASP A 634 -7.61 -2.73 -4.16
C ASP A 634 -7.67 -1.27 -3.68
N GLY A 635 -6.51 -0.73 -3.26
CA GLY A 635 -6.37 0.55 -2.54
C GLY A 635 -6.63 1.82 -3.35
N GLY A 636 -7.41 1.79 -4.43
CA GLY A 636 -7.84 2.99 -5.14
C GLY A 636 -8.87 3.73 -4.26
N ASP A 637 -8.50 4.90 -3.75
CA ASP A 637 -9.35 5.84 -2.99
C ASP A 637 -9.66 5.41 -1.55
N GLY A 638 -9.65 4.11 -1.28
CA GLY A 638 -9.84 3.57 0.06
C GLY A 638 -11.23 3.82 0.67
N MET A 639 -12.27 4.04 -0.13
CA MET A 639 -13.64 4.34 0.36
C MET A 639 -14.70 3.35 -0.18
N GLY A 640 -14.27 2.33 -0.94
CA GLY A 640 -15.13 1.32 -1.57
C GLY A 640 -15.36 0.08 -0.70
N VAL A 641 -16.55 -0.50 -0.83
CA VAL A 641 -16.92 -1.83 -0.33
C VAL A 641 -17.44 -2.67 -1.51
N VAL A 642 -17.25 -3.98 -1.42
CA VAL A 642 -17.71 -4.94 -2.43
C VAL A 642 -18.89 -5.74 -1.89
N ALA A 643 -19.89 -5.93 -2.74
CA ALA A 643 -21.04 -6.78 -2.49
C ALA A 643 -21.27 -7.71 -3.69
N GLU A 644 -21.82 -8.89 -3.43
CA GLU A 644 -22.06 -9.93 -4.45
C GLU A 644 -23.48 -10.49 -4.31
N TYR A 645 -24.10 -10.80 -5.45
CA TYR A 645 -25.36 -11.55 -5.51
C TYR A 645 -25.48 -12.25 -6.86
N GLY A 646 -25.73 -13.56 -6.84
CA GLY A 646 -25.78 -14.36 -8.07
C GLY A 646 -24.45 -14.29 -8.83
N SER A 647 -24.51 -13.86 -10.09
CA SER A 647 -23.34 -13.64 -10.95
C SER A 647 -22.77 -12.21 -10.89
N ALA A 648 -23.40 -11.30 -10.14
CA ALA A 648 -23.05 -9.89 -10.11
C ALA A 648 -22.21 -9.50 -8.89
N THR A 649 -21.26 -8.59 -9.12
CA THR A 649 -20.41 -7.98 -8.10
C THR A 649 -20.43 -6.46 -8.26
N LEU A 650 -20.59 -5.73 -7.16
CA LEU A 650 -20.73 -4.29 -7.12
C LEU A 650 -19.73 -3.69 -6.14
N ASP A 651 -18.91 -2.76 -6.61
CA ASP A 651 -18.04 -1.96 -5.75
C ASP A 651 -18.63 -0.58 -5.58
N TYR A 652 -18.92 -0.15 -4.36
CA TYR A 652 -19.64 1.10 -4.11
C TYR A 652 -19.13 1.80 -2.86
N SER A 653 -19.46 3.08 -2.71
CA SER A 653 -19.18 3.82 -1.48
C SER A 653 -20.42 3.90 -0.59
N LEU A 654 -20.23 3.69 0.72
CA LEU A 654 -21.27 3.82 1.74
C LEU A 654 -21.92 5.22 1.75
N SER A 655 -21.18 6.24 1.31
CA SER A 655 -21.65 7.63 1.25
C SER A 655 -22.42 7.98 -0.04
N ASN A 656 -22.44 7.10 -1.05
CA ASN A 656 -23.05 7.37 -2.36
C ASN A 656 -24.18 6.38 -2.71
N LEU A 657 -25.02 6.03 -1.73
CA LEU A 657 -26.16 5.13 -1.95
C LEU A 657 -27.39 5.85 -2.48
N TRP A 658 -27.76 6.96 -1.85
CA TRP A 658 -29.00 7.68 -2.14
C TRP A 658 -28.73 9.09 -2.63
N SER A 659 -29.55 9.52 -3.58
CA SER A 659 -29.63 10.92 -3.98
C SER A 659 -29.88 11.83 -2.77
N ALA A 660 -29.33 13.05 -2.82
CA ALA A 660 -29.41 14.02 -1.73
C ALA A 660 -30.84 14.18 -1.19
N GLY A 661 -31.01 14.07 0.13
CA GLY A 661 -32.31 14.17 0.81
C GLY A 661 -33.20 12.92 0.73
N LYS A 662 -32.74 11.83 0.08
CA LYS A 662 -33.49 10.57 -0.05
C LYS A 662 -32.96 9.42 0.80
N ALA A 663 -32.04 9.68 1.73
CA ALA A 663 -31.54 8.65 2.63
C ALA A 663 -32.71 8.07 3.45
N ASP A 664 -32.90 6.76 3.38
CA ASP A 664 -33.91 6.07 4.18
C ASP A 664 -33.39 5.89 5.61
N LYS A 665 -33.92 6.70 6.53
CA LYS A 665 -33.52 6.69 7.94
C LYS A 665 -33.83 5.37 8.66
N THR A 666 -34.59 4.47 8.04
CA THR A 666 -34.96 3.17 8.62
C THR A 666 -34.01 2.03 8.23
N LYS A 667 -33.04 2.29 7.33
CA LYS A 667 -32.14 1.28 6.78
C LYS A 667 -30.75 1.36 7.42
N TYR A 668 -30.07 0.22 7.37
CA TYR A 668 -28.73 0.03 7.89
C TYR A 668 -27.81 -0.49 6.80
N GLN A 669 -26.57 -0.06 6.81
CA GLN A 669 -25.51 -0.58 5.96
C GLN A 669 -24.57 -1.40 6.83
N ALA A 670 -24.12 -2.56 6.36
CA ALA A 670 -23.21 -3.41 7.10
C ALA A 670 -21.98 -3.78 6.27
N VAL A 671 -20.81 -3.72 6.89
CA VAL A 671 -19.53 -4.10 6.30
C VAL A 671 -18.77 -4.99 7.26
N GLU A 672 -18.36 -6.18 6.83
CA GLU A 672 -17.42 -7.01 7.60
C GLU A 672 -16.01 -6.43 7.47
N THR A 673 -15.73 -5.40 8.25
CA THR A 673 -14.47 -4.62 8.20
C THR A 673 -13.22 -5.44 8.52
N LEU A 674 -13.36 -6.44 9.38
CA LEU A 674 -12.32 -7.40 9.78
C LEU A 674 -13.01 -8.75 10.03
N PRO A 675 -12.29 -9.88 9.97
CA PRO A 675 -12.87 -11.20 10.24
C PRO A 675 -13.67 -11.20 11.56
N GLY A 676 -14.98 -11.44 11.46
CA GLY A 676 -15.87 -11.46 12.63
C GLY A 676 -16.17 -10.11 13.29
N VAL A 677 -15.90 -8.99 12.62
CA VAL A 677 -16.26 -7.62 13.06
C VAL A 677 -17.06 -6.92 11.97
N ILE A 678 -18.35 -6.72 12.22
CA ILE A 678 -19.27 -6.06 11.31
C ILE A 678 -19.47 -4.62 11.78
N MET A 679 -19.04 -3.65 10.97
CA MET A 679 -19.41 -2.25 11.13
C MET A 679 -20.80 -2.03 10.54
N ILE A 680 -21.69 -1.44 11.31
CA ILE A 680 -23.05 -1.08 10.90
C ILE A 680 -23.16 0.44 10.93
N ARG A 681 -23.76 1.02 9.90
CA ARG A 681 -24.06 2.46 9.80
C ARG A 681 -25.52 2.68 9.49
N ASP A 682 -26.09 3.75 10.01
CA ASP A 682 -27.38 4.26 9.58
C ASP A 682 -27.20 5.56 8.78
N TYR A 683 -28.25 6.39 8.68
CA TYR A 683 -28.20 7.64 7.92
C TYR A 683 -27.30 8.74 8.53
N SER A 684 -26.98 8.69 9.83
CA SER A 684 -26.10 9.71 10.44
C SER A 684 -24.62 9.44 10.14
N GLY A 685 -24.30 8.21 9.75
CA GLY A 685 -22.96 7.81 9.28
C GLY A 685 -22.03 7.33 10.38
N ASP A 686 -22.52 7.25 11.62
CA ASP A 686 -21.79 6.80 12.79
C ASP A 686 -21.62 5.28 12.78
N ASN A 687 -20.47 4.83 13.27
CA ASN A 687 -20.08 3.44 13.32
C ASN A 687 -20.65 2.78 14.57
N MET A 688 -21.53 1.81 14.36
CA MET A 688 -21.83 0.78 15.33
C MET A 688 -20.99 -0.46 15.01
N TYR A 689 -20.54 -1.20 16.01
CA TYR A 689 -19.77 -2.43 15.79
C TYR A 689 -20.47 -3.65 16.36
N PHE A 690 -20.72 -4.63 15.51
CA PHE A 690 -21.35 -5.89 15.85
C PHE A 690 -20.36 -7.06 15.74
N MET A 691 -20.37 -7.91 16.77
CA MET A 691 -19.52 -9.10 16.82
C MET A 691 -20.17 -10.24 17.58
N LYS A 692 -19.83 -11.47 17.21
CA LYS A 692 -20.35 -12.68 17.83
C LYS A 692 -19.27 -13.37 18.65
N GLY A 693 -19.64 -13.87 19.82
CA GLY A 693 -18.97 -14.98 20.45
C GLY A 693 -19.81 -16.26 20.36
N THR A 694 -19.44 -17.27 21.13
CA THR A 694 -20.14 -18.56 21.18
C THR A 694 -21.37 -18.57 22.08
N GLN A 695 -21.49 -17.61 23.02
CA GLN A 695 -22.60 -17.54 23.98
C GLN A 695 -23.53 -16.34 23.75
N LYS A 696 -22.99 -15.20 23.31
CA LYS A 696 -23.75 -13.99 23.01
C LYS A 696 -23.07 -13.14 21.95
N ALA A 697 -23.79 -12.17 21.40
CA ALA A 697 -23.27 -11.13 20.54
C ALA A 697 -23.16 -9.81 21.29
N LEU A 698 -22.25 -8.95 20.83
CA LEU A 698 -22.06 -7.59 21.32
C LEU A 698 -22.33 -6.61 20.18
N LEU A 699 -23.13 -5.60 20.48
CA LEU A 699 -23.26 -4.39 19.70
C LEU A 699 -22.59 -3.25 20.49
N ILE A 700 -21.67 -2.53 19.86
CA ILE A 700 -21.07 -1.31 20.39
C ILE A 700 -21.79 -0.15 19.71
N ASP A 701 -22.39 0.72 20.51
CA ASP A 701 -23.22 1.86 20.11
C ASP A 701 -24.48 1.51 19.29
N THR A 702 -25.37 2.47 19.12
CA THR A 702 -26.72 2.25 18.55
C THR A 702 -27.18 3.26 17.51
N GLY A 703 -26.36 4.24 17.14
CA GLY A 703 -26.72 5.16 16.06
C GLY A 703 -27.90 6.08 16.39
N MET A 704 -28.35 6.82 15.37
CA MET A 704 -29.51 7.73 15.40
C MET A 704 -30.66 7.30 14.48
N GLY A 705 -30.59 6.10 13.90
CA GLY A 705 -31.55 5.55 12.97
C GLY A 705 -33.00 5.53 13.47
N GLY A 706 -33.94 5.55 12.52
CA GLY A 706 -35.37 5.41 12.78
C GLY A 706 -35.90 4.00 12.53
N GLY A 707 -35.03 3.00 12.35
CA GLY A 707 -35.38 1.63 12.00
C GLY A 707 -35.48 0.70 13.21
N ASN A 708 -35.78 -0.58 12.95
CA ASN A 708 -35.75 -1.64 13.97
C ASN A 708 -34.34 -2.25 14.05
N LEU A 709 -33.43 -1.57 14.76
CA LEU A 709 -32.04 -2.00 14.93
C LEU A 709 -31.96 -3.36 15.63
N ARG A 710 -32.81 -3.59 16.64
CA ARG A 710 -32.85 -4.87 17.38
C ARG A 710 -33.13 -6.05 16.46
N GLU A 711 -34.11 -5.93 15.57
CA GLU A 711 -34.43 -6.98 14.60
C GLU A 711 -33.29 -7.16 13.59
N TYR A 712 -32.70 -6.06 13.13
CA TYR A 712 -31.57 -6.08 12.20
C TYR A 712 -30.39 -6.88 12.76
N VAL A 713 -29.89 -6.50 13.94
CA VAL A 713 -28.78 -7.21 14.58
C VAL A 713 -29.17 -8.59 15.08
N GLY A 714 -30.46 -8.82 15.38
CA GLY A 714 -30.98 -10.15 15.72
C GLY A 714 -30.82 -11.16 14.59
N ARG A 715 -31.00 -10.73 13.32
CA ARG A 715 -30.70 -11.57 12.15
C ARG A 715 -29.21 -11.90 12.05
N LEU A 716 -28.34 -10.91 12.27
CA LEU A 716 -26.88 -11.11 12.27
C LEU A 716 -26.42 -12.05 13.41
N ALA A 717 -27.07 -11.97 14.56
CA ALA A 717 -26.79 -12.78 15.75
C ALA A 717 -27.16 -14.25 15.59
N GLY A 718 -28.05 -14.60 14.64
CA GLY A 718 -28.41 -15.99 14.37
C GLY A 718 -29.01 -16.72 15.58
N GLY A 719 -29.75 -16.00 16.43
CA GLY A 719 -30.37 -16.55 17.63
C GLY A 719 -29.57 -16.36 18.92
N LEU A 720 -28.33 -15.83 18.86
CA LEU A 720 -27.60 -15.44 20.06
C LEU A 720 -28.25 -14.22 20.74
N PRO A 721 -28.27 -14.15 22.09
CA PRO A 721 -28.67 -12.93 22.78
C PRO A 721 -27.68 -11.79 22.47
N VAL A 722 -28.19 -10.56 22.35
CA VAL A 722 -27.40 -9.37 22.01
C VAL A 722 -27.29 -8.46 23.24
N ALA A 723 -26.07 -8.19 23.67
CA ALA A 723 -25.75 -7.15 24.65
C ALA A 723 -25.28 -5.88 23.91
N VAL A 724 -25.57 -4.71 24.47
CA VAL A 724 -25.20 -3.40 23.91
C VAL A 724 -24.28 -2.66 24.87
N VAL A 725 -23.12 -2.20 24.40
CA VAL A 725 -22.25 -1.29 25.17
C VAL A 725 -22.20 0.05 24.47
N LEU A 726 -22.57 1.10 25.19
CA LEU A 726 -22.51 2.48 24.73
C LEU A 726 -21.14 3.06 25.10
N THR A 727 -20.42 3.58 24.13
CA THR A 727 -19.10 4.19 24.34
C THR A 727 -19.20 5.50 25.10
N HIS A 728 -20.29 6.24 24.88
CA HIS A 728 -20.62 7.49 25.58
C HIS A 728 -22.08 7.92 25.36
N GLY A 729 -22.50 8.99 26.02
CA GLY A 729 -23.88 9.45 26.11
C GLY A 729 -24.44 10.33 24.98
N HIS A 730 -23.72 10.54 23.86
CA HIS A 730 -24.22 11.40 22.78
C HIS A 730 -25.28 10.74 21.88
N PRO A 731 -26.13 11.53 21.18
CA PRO A 731 -27.31 11.02 20.49
C PRO A 731 -27.00 9.98 19.41
N ASP A 732 -25.91 10.17 18.66
CA ASP A 732 -25.32 9.28 17.67
C ASP A 732 -24.87 7.92 18.21
N HIS A 733 -24.74 7.78 19.52
CA HIS A 733 -24.34 6.51 20.15
C HIS A 733 -25.49 5.85 20.90
N VAL A 734 -26.42 6.62 21.47
CA VAL A 734 -27.49 6.12 22.34
C VAL A 734 -28.88 6.13 21.71
N GLY A 735 -29.05 6.71 20.53
CA GLY A 735 -30.35 7.05 19.95
C GLY A 735 -31.32 5.89 19.77
N GLN A 736 -30.83 4.65 19.68
CA GLN A 736 -31.66 3.45 19.52
C GLN A 736 -31.49 2.43 20.66
N ALA A 737 -30.81 2.81 21.74
CA ALA A 737 -30.52 1.93 22.88
C ALA A 737 -31.78 1.36 23.54
N ASP A 738 -32.89 2.11 23.51
CA ASP A 738 -34.17 1.72 24.10
C ASP A 738 -34.85 0.51 23.45
N GLN A 739 -34.37 0.08 22.27
CA GLN A 739 -34.83 -1.14 21.61
C GLN A 739 -34.28 -2.41 22.31
N PHE A 740 -33.29 -2.28 23.20
CA PHE A 740 -32.55 -3.39 23.80
C PHE A 740 -32.80 -3.52 25.30
N HIS A 741 -32.60 -4.73 25.83
CA HIS A 741 -32.82 -5.03 27.25
C HIS A 741 -31.52 -5.02 28.07
N GLN A 742 -30.39 -5.36 27.48
CA GLN A 742 -29.09 -5.44 28.16
C GLN A 742 -28.17 -4.37 27.58
N VAL A 743 -28.26 -3.16 28.14
CA VAL A 743 -27.53 -1.97 27.68
C VAL A 743 -26.62 -1.50 28.80
N TYR A 744 -25.36 -1.21 28.47
CA TYR A 744 -24.34 -0.75 29.40
C TYR A 744 -23.91 0.68 29.05
N LEU A 745 -23.85 1.57 30.04
CA LEU A 745 -23.40 2.96 29.90
C LEU A 745 -22.70 3.40 31.19
N SER A 746 -21.61 4.16 31.10
CA SER A 746 -20.93 4.66 32.30
C SER A 746 -21.79 5.73 32.98
N ARG A 747 -21.98 5.60 34.30
CA ARG A 747 -22.73 6.61 35.09
C ARG A 747 -22.18 8.02 35.01
N LYS A 748 -20.90 8.17 34.64
CA LYS A 748 -20.27 9.48 34.41
C LYS A 748 -20.88 10.24 33.22
N ASP A 749 -21.58 9.53 32.33
CA ASP A 749 -22.26 10.09 31.16
C ASP A 749 -23.78 10.25 31.33
N ASP A 750 -24.35 9.93 32.49
CA ASP A 750 -25.79 10.09 32.74
C ASP A 750 -26.25 11.54 32.47
N ALA A 751 -25.46 12.54 32.86
CA ALA A 751 -25.76 13.95 32.61
C ALA A 751 -25.77 14.29 31.11
N VAL A 752 -24.83 13.74 30.34
CA VAL A 752 -24.75 13.92 28.88
C VAL A 752 -25.95 13.26 28.20
N ALA A 753 -26.25 12.01 28.56
CA ALA A 753 -27.36 11.25 28.02
C ALA A 753 -28.73 11.89 28.29
N VAL A 754 -28.94 12.46 29.48
CA VAL A 754 -30.19 13.17 29.81
C VAL A 754 -30.28 14.52 29.09
N SER A 755 -29.22 15.33 29.14
CA SER A 755 -29.29 16.73 28.68
C SER A 755 -29.22 16.90 27.16
N ILE A 756 -28.51 16.01 26.46
CA ILE A 756 -28.28 16.12 25.01
C ILE A 756 -29.09 15.07 24.25
N SER A 757 -29.20 13.85 24.79
CA SER A 757 -29.82 12.72 24.07
C SER A 757 -31.26 12.43 24.49
N ASN A 758 -31.74 13.04 25.59
CA ASN A 758 -33.08 12.83 26.14
C ASN A 758 -33.39 11.34 26.41
N VAL A 759 -32.40 10.61 26.91
CA VAL A 759 -32.50 9.19 27.26
C VAL A 759 -32.54 9.05 28.79
N ASP A 760 -33.22 8.02 29.31
CA ASP A 760 -33.23 7.68 30.74
C ASP A 760 -32.14 6.63 31.05
N PRO A 761 -30.95 7.05 31.52
CA PRO A 761 -29.85 6.13 31.80
C PRO A 761 -30.11 5.24 33.02
N SER A 762 -31.15 5.49 33.82
CA SER A 762 -31.49 4.61 34.95
C SER A 762 -31.89 3.20 34.50
N ARG A 763 -32.26 3.05 33.22
CA ARG A 763 -32.57 1.78 32.56
C ARG A 763 -31.33 0.97 32.17
N TYR A 764 -30.14 1.57 32.22
CA TYR A 764 -28.90 0.96 31.75
C TYR A 764 -28.06 0.44 32.92
N ILE A 765 -27.24 -0.57 32.63
CA ILE A 765 -26.31 -1.19 33.56
C ILE A 765 -25.06 -0.32 33.60
N ASP A 766 -24.58 0.01 34.80
CA ASP A 766 -23.34 0.77 34.94
C ASP A 766 -22.14 -0.06 34.45
N ILE A 767 -21.23 0.58 33.74
CA ILE A 767 -20.00 -0.02 33.21
C ILE A 767 -18.79 0.78 33.67
N ASN A 768 -17.80 0.07 34.18
CA ASN A 768 -16.64 0.62 34.86
C ASN A 768 -15.33 0.13 34.23
N GLU A 769 -14.26 0.88 34.47
CA GLU A 769 -12.92 0.45 34.06
C GLU A 769 -12.59 -0.92 34.68
N GLY A 770 -12.09 -1.83 33.84
CA GLY A 770 -11.74 -3.20 34.23
C GLY A 770 -12.84 -4.23 33.99
N ASP A 771 -14.07 -3.80 33.73
CA ASP A 771 -15.15 -4.72 33.32
C ASP A 771 -14.80 -5.45 32.02
N VAL A 772 -15.34 -6.65 31.86
CA VAL A 772 -15.06 -7.53 30.72
C VAL A 772 -16.36 -7.98 30.07
N MET A 773 -16.49 -7.67 28.79
CA MET A 773 -17.57 -8.17 27.93
C MET A 773 -17.18 -9.54 27.36
N ASP A 774 -17.41 -10.61 28.12
CA ASP A 774 -17.16 -11.98 27.67
C ASP A 774 -18.31 -12.51 26.79
N LEU A 775 -18.02 -12.80 25.52
CA LEU A 775 -18.97 -13.28 24.52
C LEU A 775 -18.96 -14.81 24.37
N GLY A 776 -18.07 -15.50 25.09
CA GLY A 776 -17.78 -16.93 24.94
C GLY A 776 -16.74 -17.14 23.84
N GLY A 777 -15.45 -17.17 24.20
CA GLY A 777 -14.35 -17.33 23.24
C GLY A 777 -13.83 -16.01 22.64
N ARG A 778 -14.46 -14.88 22.98
CA ARG A 778 -14.00 -13.52 22.67
C ARG A 778 -14.36 -12.62 23.84
N ALA A 779 -13.42 -11.81 24.32
CA ALA A 779 -13.61 -10.95 25.48
C ALA A 779 -13.04 -9.55 25.22
N LEU A 780 -13.79 -8.50 25.59
CA LEU A 780 -13.38 -7.12 25.44
C LEU A 780 -13.29 -6.44 26.80
N LYS A 781 -12.13 -5.85 27.11
CA LYS A 781 -11.89 -5.15 28.36
C LYS A 781 -12.26 -3.67 28.25
N VAL A 782 -13.00 -3.18 29.22
CA VAL A 782 -13.41 -1.77 29.32
C VAL A 782 -12.29 -0.94 29.95
N LEU A 783 -11.97 0.18 29.33
CA LEU A 783 -11.03 1.18 29.85
C LEU A 783 -11.72 2.55 29.83
N SER A 784 -11.64 3.28 30.94
CA SER A 784 -12.13 4.66 30.99
C SER A 784 -11.22 5.56 30.17
N PHE A 785 -11.82 6.39 29.31
CA PHE A 785 -11.13 7.35 28.45
C PHE A 785 -11.86 8.70 28.51
N PRO A 786 -11.86 9.39 29.66
CA PRO A 786 -12.53 10.68 29.79
C PRO A 786 -11.91 11.71 28.84
N GLY A 787 -12.71 12.23 27.92
CA GLY A 787 -12.24 13.03 26.80
C GLY A 787 -13.42 13.63 26.06
N HIS A 788 -13.84 13.04 24.94
CA HIS A 788 -15.00 13.52 24.20
C HIS A 788 -16.24 13.73 25.10
N THR A 789 -16.44 12.86 26.09
CA THR A 789 -17.33 13.06 27.24
C THR A 789 -16.66 12.62 28.56
N PRO A 790 -17.19 13.00 29.74
CA PRO A 790 -16.65 12.56 31.04
C PRO A 790 -16.69 11.04 31.27
N GLY A 791 -17.68 10.36 30.69
CA GLY A 791 -17.91 8.92 30.80
C GLY A 791 -17.49 8.11 29.58
N SER A 792 -16.81 8.73 28.61
CA SER A 792 -16.25 8.05 27.44
C SER A 792 -15.41 6.83 27.85
N ILE A 793 -15.61 5.72 27.15
CA ILE A 793 -14.84 4.47 27.31
C ILE A 793 -14.23 4.02 25.99
N VAL A 794 -13.22 3.17 26.09
CA VAL A 794 -12.71 2.35 24.97
C VAL A 794 -12.76 0.88 25.34
N LEU A 795 -12.91 0.01 24.34
CA LEU A 795 -12.99 -1.44 24.50
C LEU A 795 -11.77 -2.09 23.83
N LEU A 796 -10.98 -2.81 24.61
CA LEU A 796 -9.77 -3.49 24.15
C LEU A 796 -10.04 -5.00 23.97
N ASP A 797 -9.90 -5.47 22.74
CA ASP A 797 -9.88 -6.89 22.38
C ASP A 797 -8.42 -7.33 22.21
N GLU A 798 -7.78 -7.76 23.30
CA GLU A 798 -6.35 -8.14 23.28
C GLU A 798 -6.10 -9.38 22.41
N THR A 799 -7.08 -10.28 22.28
CA THR A 799 -6.97 -11.52 21.49
C THR A 799 -6.89 -11.21 19.99
N ASN A 800 -7.78 -10.36 19.49
CA ASN A 800 -7.79 -9.95 18.09
C ASN A 800 -6.96 -8.69 17.82
N ARG A 801 -6.35 -8.13 18.87
CA ARG A 801 -5.51 -6.92 18.84
C ARG A 801 -6.26 -5.72 18.26
N LEU A 802 -7.50 -5.50 18.72
CA LEU A 802 -8.36 -4.40 18.26
C LEU A 802 -8.72 -3.45 19.40
N LEU A 803 -8.85 -2.17 19.09
CA LEU A 803 -9.29 -1.14 20.03
C LEU A 803 -10.51 -0.38 19.48
N PHE A 804 -11.66 -0.49 20.13
CA PHE A 804 -12.86 0.28 19.79
C PHE A 804 -12.91 1.53 20.64
N THR A 805 -13.03 2.69 20.01
CA THR A 805 -12.77 3.98 20.67
C THR A 805 -13.96 4.92 20.76
N GLY A 806 -15.04 4.63 20.03
CA GLY A 806 -16.11 5.61 19.82
C GLY A 806 -15.50 6.94 19.37
N ASP A 807 -15.89 8.01 20.05
CA ASP A 807 -15.45 9.37 19.70
C ASP A 807 -14.30 9.88 20.56
N ALA A 808 -13.80 9.08 21.51
CA ALA A 808 -12.77 9.48 22.46
C ALA A 808 -11.46 9.96 21.79
N VAL A 809 -11.22 9.53 20.55
CA VAL A 809 -10.02 9.88 19.75
C VAL A 809 -10.36 10.58 18.43
N GLY A 810 -11.65 10.80 18.11
CA GLY A 810 -12.10 11.46 16.88
C GLY A 810 -11.75 10.72 15.58
N THR A 811 -11.78 11.48 14.48
CA THR A 811 -11.52 10.95 13.13
C THR A 811 -10.10 11.27 12.64
N GLN A 812 -9.46 10.30 11.98
CA GLN A 812 -8.20 10.48 11.24
C GLN A 812 -8.39 11.43 10.04
N SER A 813 -8.32 12.74 10.29
CA SER A 813 -8.50 13.81 9.30
C SER A 813 -7.93 15.13 9.81
N ALA A 814 -7.36 15.92 8.89
CA ALA A 814 -7.00 17.31 9.17
C ALA A 814 -8.21 18.27 9.21
N ARG A 815 -9.41 17.81 8.82
CA ARG A 815 -10.62 18.66 8.66
C ARG A 815 -11.76 18.38 9.63
N GLY A 816 -11.85 17.18 10.20
CA GLY A 816 -13.02 16.73 10.94
C GLY A 816 -12.72 15.95 12.21
N GLY A 817 -11.54 16.16 12.82
CA GLY A 817 -11.00 15.37 13.92
C GLY A 817 -11.78 15.44 15.23
N LEU A 818 -11.10 15.30 16.37
CA LEU A 818 -11.74 15.17 17.68
C LEU A 818 -12.54 16.42 18.07
N TRP A 819 -13.80 16.24 18.49
CA TRP A 819 -14.63 17.31 19.03
C TRP A 819 -14.40 17.42 20.54
N LEU A 820 -13.73 18.49 20.96
CA LEU A 820 -13.45 18.82 22.36
C LEU A 820 -13.98 20.23 22.72
N HIS A 821 -15.04 20.66 22.03
CA HIS A 821 -15.65 21.99 22.19
C HIS A 821 -17.05 21.93 22.80
N LEU A 822 -17.62 20.73 22.93
CA LEU A 822 -18.97 20.53 23.44
C LEU A 822 -19.02 20.75 24.96
N ALA A 823 -20.22 21.03 25.47
CA ALA A 823 -20.41 21.21 26.90
C ALA A 823 -20.11 19.91 27.66
N GLY A 824 -19.26 19.99 28.68
CA GLY A 824 -18.84 18.83 29.48
C GLY A 824 -17.58 18.13 28.98
N CYS A 825 -17.00 18.55 27.85
CA CYS A 825 -15.64 18.13 27.47
C CYS A 825 -14.60 18.67 28.49
N PRO A 826 -13.53 17.93 28.78
CA PRO A 826 -12.43 18.38 29.61
C PRO A 826 -11.56 19.40 28.86
N TYR A 827 -10.74 20.12 29.62
CA TYR A 827 -9.75 21.04 29.05
C TYR A 827 -8.66 20.28 28.28
N ILE A 828 -7.94 20.97 27.38
CA ILE A 828 -6.95 20.31 26.51
C ILE A 828 -5.80 19.66 27.31
N ASP A 829 -5.41 20.25 28.44
CA ASP A 829 -4.38 19.74 29.34
C ASP A 829 -4.84 18.47 30.09
N GLU A 830 -6.11 18.42 30.49
CA GLU A 830 -6.74 17.24 31.07
C GLU A 830 -6.86 16.11 30.02
N TYR A 831 -7.31 16.43 28.80
CA TYR A 831 -7.37 15.46 27.70
C TYR A 831 -6.00 14.88 27.36
N LEU A 832 -4.97 15.72 27.27
CA LEU A 832 -3.60 15.28 27.02
C LEU A 832 -3.08 14.34 28.13
N ALA A 833 -3.43 14.60 29.39
CA ALA A 833 -3.10 13.72 30.51
C ALA A 833 -3.84 12.38 30.42
N THR A 834 -5.13 12.39 30.07
CA THR A 834 -5.89 11.16 29.78
C THR A 834 -5.23 10.36 28.68
N LEU A 835 -4.95 11.00 27.53
CA LEU A 835 -4.37 10.34 26.36
C LEU A 835 -3.05 9.66 26.72
N LYS A 836 -2.14 10.34 27.41
CA LYS A 836 -0.86 9.75 27.88
C LYS A 836 -1.08 8.58 28.84
N THR A 837 -2.02 8.71 29.77
CA THR A 837 -2.29 7.69 30.80
C THR A 837 -2.92 6.44 30.21
N VAL A 838 -3.89 6.59 29.32
CA VAL A 838 -4.55 5.46 28.67
C VAL A 838 -3.59 4.79 27.71
N ARG A 839 -2.82 5.55 26.91
CA ARG A 839 -1.78 5.01 26.02
C ARG A 839 -0.79 4.09 26.74
N ALA A 840 -0.34 4.49 27.94
CA ALA A 840 0.53 3.63 28.75
C ALA A 840 -0.09 2.25 29.10
N LYS A 841 -1.42 2.12 29.08
CA LYS A 841 -2.14 0.85 29.33
C LYS A 841 -2.40 0.02 28.08
N ILE A 842 -2.44 0.64 26.90
CA ILE A 842 -2.88 0.01 25.63
C ILE A 842 -1.78 -0.14 24.58
N ASP A 843 -0.69 0.65 24.65
CA ASP A 843 0.37 0.61 23.65
C ASP A 843 0.98 -0.82 23.55
N GLY A 844 1.11 -1.32 22.32
CA GLY A 844 1.57 -2.69 22.01
C GLY A 844 0.51 -3.79 22.10
N LYS A 845 -0.71 -3.48 22.57
CA LYS A 845 -1.79 -4.48 22.76
C LYS A 845 -2.81 -4.56 21.64
N TYR A 846 -2.78 -3.62 20.71
CA TYR A 846 -3.66 -3.57 19.55
C TYR A 846 -2.83 -3.21 18.30
N ASP A 847 -3.32 -3.63 17.15
CA ASP A 847 -2.75 -3.34 15.84
C ASP A 847 -3.63 -2.37 15.04
N LEU A 848 -4.92 -2.26 15.38
CA LEU A 848 -5.89 -1.44 14.67
C LEU A 848 -6.88 -0.77 15.64
N LEU A 849 -7.25 0.48 15.34
CA LEU A 849 -8.32 1.21 16.01
C LEU A 849 -9.59 1.23 15.15
N LEU A 850 -10.73 1.08 15.81
CA LEU A 850 -12.06 1.22 15.24
C LEU A 850 -12.73 2.41 15.95
N THR A 851 -12.97 3.50 15.22
CA THR A 851 -13.49 4.77 15.76
C THR A 851 -14.98 4.93 15.48
N GLY A 852 -15.64 5.91 16.08
CA GLY A 852 -17.06 6.21 15.82
C GLY A 852 -17.34 6.70 14.40
N HIS A 853 -16.35 7.22 13.66
CA HIS A 853 -16.61 7.97 12.43
C HIS A 853 -15.72 7.60 11.24
N ASN A 854 -14.58 6.94 11.45
CA ASN A 854 -13.71 6.52 10.36
C ASN A 854 -14.38 5.44 9.50
N GLN A 855 -14.26 5.54 8.18
CA GLN A 855 -14.77 4.49 7.28
C GLN A 855 -13.97 3.19 7.35
N LYS A 856 -12.78 3.24 7.94
CA LYS A 856 -11.82 2.14 8.02
C LYS A 856 -11.15 2.07 9.37
N ALA A 857 -10.61 0.90 9.68
CA ALA A 857 -9.72 0.75 10.81
C ALA A 857 -8.46 1.61 10.63
N VAL A 858 -8.01 2.22 11.73
CA VAL A 858 -6.93 3.21 11.76
C VAL A 858 -5.69 2.59 12.40
N ALA A 859 -4.51 2.99 11.93
CA ALA A 859 -3.25 2.50 12.47
C ALA A 859 -2.89 3.17 13.83
N PRO A 860 -2.13 2.50 14.72
CA PRO A 860 -1.75 3.05 16.02
C PRO A 860 -1.04 4.41 15.98
N GLN A 861 -0.33 4.70 14.88
CA GLN A 861 0.38 5.97 14.64
C GLN A 861 -0.55 7.18 14.68
N TYR A 862 -1.84 7.02 14.42
CA TYR A 862 -2.82 8.09 14.56
C TYR A 862 -2.85 8.67 15.98
N LEU A 863 -2.71 7.85 17.03
CA LEU A 863 -2.67 8.35 18.40
C LEU A 863 -1.40 9.15 18.72
N ASP A 864 -0.30 8.90 18.01
CA ASP A 864 0.91 9.73 18.10
C ASP A 864 0.64 11.13 17.57
N TYR A 865 -0.03 11.22 16.43
CA TYR A 865 -0.40 12.48 15.79
C TYR A 865 -1.43 13.26 16.60
N LEU A 866 -2.44 12.58 17.14
CA LEU A 866 -3.43 13.18 18.03
C LEU A 866 -2.77 13.73 19.31
N GLN A 867 -1.84 12.98 19.89
CA GLN A 867 -1.07 13.44 21.05
C GLN A 867 -0.18 14.64 20.70
N ALA A 868 0.45 14.63 19.52
CA ALA A 868 1.26 15.75 19.05
C ALA A 868 0.41 17.01 18.80
N ALA A 869 -0.80 16.87 18.27
CA ALA A 869 -1.74 17.98 18.10
C ALA A 869 -2.15 18.57 19.47
N ALA A 870 -2.53 17.72 20.43
CA ALA A 870 -2.87 18.16 21.79
C ALA A 870 -1.67 18.82 22.49
N GLN A 871 -0.47 18.23 22.39
CA GLN A 871 0.76 18.77 22.96
C GLN A 871 1.12 20.13 22.33
N LYS A 872 1.01 20.26 21.01
CA LYS A 872 1.23 21.53 20.28
C LYS A 872 0.30 22.64 20.81
N LEU A 873 -0.98 22.33 21.01
CA LEU A 873 -1.94 23.30 21.56
C LEU A 873 -1.62 23.64 23.03
N VAL A 874 -1.18 22.64 23.81
CA VAL A 874 -0.71 22.84 25.19
C VAL A 874 0.52 23.74 25.26
N ASP A 875 1.45 23.63 24.31
CA ASP A 875 2.72 24.36 24.33
C ASP A 875 2.59 25.78 23.77
N GLN A 876 1.77 25.96 22.75
CA GLN A 876 1.69 27.20 21.97
C GLN A 876 0.42 28.03 22.28
N GLY A 877 -0.55 27.45 22.99
CA GLY A 877 -1.84 28.09 23.27
C GLY A 877 -2.56 28.48 21.98
N GLU A 878 -3.24 29.63 21.99
CA GLU A 878 -4.04 30.10 20.84
C GLU A 878 -3.23 30.27 19.54
N ALA A 879 -1.89 30.45 19.62
CA ALA A 879 -1.05 30.57 18.44
C ALA A 879 -1.00 29.29 17.57
N ALA A 880 -1.35 28.13 18.13
CA ALA A 880 -1.46 26.87 17.37
C ALA A 880 -2.80 26.73 16.63
N LEU A 881 -3.78 27.60 16.89
CA LEU A 881 -5.13 27.45 16.40
C LEU A 881 -5.32 28.00 14.99
N VAL A 882 -6.02 27.22 14.17
CA VAL A 882 -6.52 27.60 12.85
C VAL A 882 -8.06 27.60 12.87
N PRO A 883 -8.73 28.27 11.92
CA PRO A 883 -10.18 28.17 11.78
C PRO A 883 -10.62 26.72 11.56
N SER A 884 -11.65 26.28 12.29
CA SER A 884 -12.27 24.97 12.03
C SER A 884 -13.06 25.01 10.72
N LEU A 885 -12.93 23.95 9.94
CA LEU A 885 -13.70 23.74 8.71
C LEU A 885 -15.09 23.15 9.00
N ARG A 886 -15.23 22.41 10.11
CA ARG A 886 -16.49 21.81 10.56
C ARG A 886 -16.46 21.61 12.08
N PRO A 887 -17.40 22.19 12.85
CA PRO A 887 -18.32 23.24 12.45
C PRO A 887 -17.60 24.57 12.21
N THR A 888 -18.06 25.32 11.21
CA THR A 888 -17.56 26.67 10.89
C THR A 888 -17.80 27.62 12.06
N GLY A 889 -16.80 28.45 12.38
CA GLY A 889 -16.89 29.42 13.49
C GLY A 889 -16.12 29.01 14.75
N LEU A 890 -15.67 27.75 14.84
CA LEU A 890 -14.79 27.28 15.90
C LEU A 890 -13.31 27.36 15.49
N LYS A 891 -12.44 26.96 16.42
CA LYS A 891 -11.01 26.83 16.22
C LYS A 891 -10.58 25.37 16.34
N MET A 892 -9.48 25.02 15.68
CA MET A 892 -8.88 23.70 15.78
C MET A 892 -7.35 23.78 15.79
N VAL A 893 -6.71 22.78 16.36
CA VAL A 893 -5.29 22.50 16.15
C VAL A 893 -5.14 21.34 15.17
N VAL A 894 -4.15 21.42 14.28
CA VAL A 894 -3.87 20.38 13.28
C VAL A 894 -2.40 19.94 13.38
N HIS A 895 -2.20 18.64 13.24
CA HIS A 895 -0.90 18.00 13.03
C HIS A 895 -0.98 17.08 11.80
N GLY A 896 -0.12 17.32 10.81
CA GLY A 896 -0.23 16.75 9.45
C GLY A 896 -1.11 17.59 8.52
N ASP A 897 -1.38 17.06 7.32
CA ASP A 897 -2.29 17.61 6.32
C ASP A 897 -3.13 16.50 5.68
N ASP A 898 -4.07 16.83 4.79
CA ASP A 898 -4.97 15.82 4.18
C ASP A 898 -4.25 14.76 3.32
N SER A 899 -2.98 14.96 2.98
CA SER A 899 -2.16 13.95 2.29
C SER A 899 -1.44 13.00 3.25
N ASP A 900 -1.34 13.36 4.54
CA ASP A 900 -0.80 12.50 5.58
C ASP A 900 -1.88 11.53 6.06
N PRO A 901 -1.69 10.22 5.88
CA PRO A 901 -2.69 9.25 6.30
C PRO A 901 -2.95 9.31 7.80
N ASN A 902 -2.03 9.82 8.64
CA ASN A 902 -2.20 9.90 10.10
C ASN A 902 -2.63 11.28 10.61
N ALA A 903 -2.99 12.21 9.72
CA ALA A 903 -3.35 13.56 10.13
C ALA A 903 -4.41 13.58 11.22
N ALA A 904 -4.18 14.43 12.23
CA ALA A 904 -5.07 14.59 13.37
C ALA A 904 -5.41 16.06 13.58
N SER A 905 -6.67 16.29 13.94
CA SER A 905 -7.15 17.61 14.33
C SER A 905 -7.98 17.53 15.61
N ILE A 906 -7.95 18.59 16.41
CA ILE A 906 -8.76 18.71 17.63
C ILE A 906 -9.48 20.06 17.57
N ILE A 907 -10.80 20.01 17.57
CA ILE A 907 -11.68 21.18 17.53
C ILE A 907 -12.02 21.58 18.96
N VAL A 908 -11.77 22.84 19.30
CA VAL A 908 -11.85 23.37 20.66
C VAL A 908 -12.65 24.68 20.71
N ASN A 909 -13.15 25.00 21.90
CA ASN A 909 -13.66 26.34 22.21
C ASN A 909 -12.53 27.18 22.85
N PRO A 910 -12.07 28.28 22.23
CA PRO A 910 -11.02 29.13 22.78
C PRO A 910 -11.32 29.66 24.20
N GLU A 911 -12.59 29.90 24.53
CA GLU A 911 -12.99 30.41 25.84
C GLU A 911 -12.82 29.38 26.97
N HIS A 912 -12.72 28.10 26.59
CA HIS A 912 -12.64 26.94 27.48
C HIS A 912 -11.43 26.05 27.14
N LEU A 913 -10.28 26.67 26.88
CA LEU A 913 -9.09 25.95 26.39
C LEU A 913 -8.31 25.21 27.49
N PHE A 914 -8.01 25.89 28.60
CA PHE A 914 -7.14 25.40 29.68
C PHE A 914 -7.83 25.35 31.03
N SER A 915 -7.46 24.37 31.85
CA SER A 915 -7.94 24.25 33.22
C SER A 915 -7.65 25.52 34.04
N PRO A 916 -8.52 25.89 35.01
CA PRO A 916 -8.33 27.08 35.84
C PRO A 916 -7.04 27.07 36.67
N GLN A 917 -6.41 25.92 36.85
CA GLN A 917 -5.16 25.76 37.60
C GLN A 917 -3.93 26.15 36.77
N ARG A 918 -4.10 26.29 35.45
CA ARG A 918 -3.05 26.62 34.48
C ARG A 918 -3.18 28.03 33.88
N LYS A 919 -4.38 28.61 33.90
CA LYS A 919 -4.62 30.05 33.64
C LYS A 919 -4.04 30.88 34.79
#